data_AF-A0A929X594-F1
#
_entry.id   AF-A0A929X594-F1
#
_cell.length_a   1.000
_cell.length_b   1.000
_cell.length_c   1.000
_cell.angle_alpha   90.00
_cell.angle_beta   90.00
_cell.angle_gamma   90.00
#
_symmetry.space_group_name_H-M   'P 1'
#
loop_
_entity.id
_entity.type
_entity.pdbx_description
1 polymer ?
#
loop_
_entity_poly.entity_id
_entity_poly.type
_entity_poly.pdbx_seq_one_letter_code
_entity_poly.pdbx_strand_id
1 'polypeptide(L)'
;MDKSILESEFVKKVASMEEMLWINKSGKDGTFTERVTSQMVEEASERLKRFAPYIEAAFPETEETRGIIESPICEVPNLLEAMQRNLGKSLYGGRLFLKCDSHLPISGSVKARGGIYEVLKFAEEIAIKEGMLKVDDDYSKLVGEEFKDLFSQYKIAVGSTGNLGLSIGIISAKLGFDVTVHMSIDAKQWKKDLLRKIGATVVEHAGSYQKAVAEGRKIADSDPKCHFVDDENSLDLFTGYATAAKRLKVQLDDLGIVVDAEHPLFVYIPCGVGGAPGGVTYGIKQIWGENAHCSFAEPTHAPCMLLGMGTGLNEKIAVEDIGIDGKTKADGLAVGRASKLVAESMKTLLDSISTIDDYKLFTYLKLLLETEDIFVEPSACASFDMPFRLLENEEYLEYYNLKGKLENATHILWATGGSMVPEDEMLSYLQPQVNPDTGSFLSQADIEELEAFVEGDGGYFGMQREWLYDFIDRGIEEARFTEKEAKQDLQIALWYAYASNNLNTYLDYYRTVEWMPYSQENAKGCATWYYRYSVALMYCGRVEEALEYAEKGATEEPTYPWIWLQVAKLRAHFGDKTGALEAVTQGLAAEPDDYEFLTLQKEIEDDEPLEKMLYHWITPENDQELQSGEDEEADEKMRSISCVIVDETGLERFFKMFEPKKDEYIANSPFCEFPYAVNNHTFNLVFRMNEAGLSKLPIDWLQNLKEKLQSEQWLNRKYPDGRNGDLYEVMVKLNLEIGLFYQLEDTDHYFRVILNPDGTEIDGSFRTTEGEDAEMYTEEEMDAIGAHIEENFGHFPSVLHELVSTDVHVDICAIVPTKERDYYTLVTMGMGAHCMNVPQELSEYKLQRAELLINLPSDWKLDEESMKDEKWYWPVRLLKNLARLPIRYDTWLGWGHTVGGEEDFAENTKLCSSIIINQQLADESADVCVLPNGEEVNFYHVLPLYKEELEYKLNNNADDLLDKMENVSIVVNPNRPNTLT
;
A
#
# COMPACT_ATOMS: atom_id res chain seq x y z
N MET A 1 -36.10 -1.99 -19.34
CA MET A 1 -34.97 -2.93 -19.23
C MET A 1 -35.51 -4.26 -18.75
N ASP A 2 -35.00 -5.38 -19.26
CA ASP A 2 -35.37 -6.70 -18.76
C ASP A 2 -34.78 -6.87 -17.35
N LYS A 3 -35.63 -7.15 -16.35
CA LYS A 3 -35.18 -7.27 -14.95
C LYS A 3 -34.15 -8.38 -14.77
N SER A 4 -34.20 -9.42 -15.59
CA SER A 4 -33.24 -10.53 -15.53
C SER A 4 -31.80 -10.12 -15.85
N ILE A 5 -31.60 -9.07 -16.66
CA ILE A 5 -30.27 -8.55 -17.00
C ILE A 5 -29.68 -7.79 -15.80
N LEU A 6 -30.48 -6.97 -15.13
CA LEU A 6 -30.07 -6.20 -13.94
C LEU A 6 -29.74 -7.11 -12.75
N GLU A 7 -30.33 -8.30 -12.69
CA GLU A 7 -30.08 -9.29 -11.64
C GLU A 7 -28.93 -10.26 -11.97
N SER A 8 -28.27 -10.09 -13.13
CA SER A 8 -27.16 -10.96 -13.55
C SER A 8 -25.95 -10.83 -12.64
N GLU A 9 -25.16 -11.90 -12.54
CA GLU A 9 -23.93 -11.94 -11.75
C GLU A 9 -22.90 -10.91 -12.24
N PHE A 10 -22.80 -10.70 -13.56
CA PHE A 10 -21.97 -9.64 -14.15
C PHE A 10 -22.36 -8.25 -13.63
N VAL A 11 -23.66 -7.91 -13.66
CA VAL A 11 -24.11 -6.58 -13.20
C VAL A 11 -23.89 -6.41 -11.69
N LYS A 12 -24.10 -7.46 -10.89
CA LYS A 12 -23.81 -7.42 -9.45
C LYS A 12 -22.33 -7.17 -9.17
N LYS A 13 -21.43 -7.79 -9.93
CA LYS A 13 -19.99 -7.55 -9.82
C LYS A 13 -19.59 -6.14 -10.22
N VAL A 14 -20.19 -5.58 -11.28
CA VAL A 14 -19.98 -4.16 -11.63
C VAL A 14 -20.52 -3.25 -10.51
N ALA A 15 -21.70 -3.57 -9.95
CA ALA A 15 -22.33 -2.78 -8.90
C ALA A 15 -21.63 -2.83 -7.54
N SER A 16 -20.75 -3.82 -7.28
CA SER A 16 -19.93 -3.83 -6.06
C SER A 16 -18.77 -2.84 -6.11
N MET A 17 -18.53 -2.19 -7.26
CA MET A 17 -17.42 -1.25 -7.49
C MET A 17 -16.04 -1.87 -7.25
N GLU A 18 -15.95 -3.20 -7.32
CA GLU A 18 -14.67 -3.91 -7.36
C GLU A 18 -14.02 -3.77 -8.73
N GLU A 19 -12.69 -3.74 -8.75
CA GLU A 19 -11.92 -3.72 -9.97
C GLU A 19 -12.08 -5.05 -10.73
N MET A 20 -12.38 -4.99 -12.02
CA MET A 20 -12.66 -6.18 -12.82
C MET A 20 -12.16 -6.05 -14.26
N LEU A 21 -11.74 -7.18 -14.83
CA LEU A 21 -11.35 -7.31 -16.24
C LEU A 21 -12.43 -8.09 -17.01
N TRP A 22 -12.88 -7.54 -18.12
CA TRP A 22 -13.82 -8.18 -19.04
C TRP A 22 -13.20 -8.38 -20.42
N ILE A 23 -13.21 -9.63 -20.90
CA ILE A 23 -12.68 -10.01 -22.22
C ILE A 23 -13.80 -10.02 -23.25
N ASN A 24 -13.62 -9.25 -24.33
CA ASN A 24 -14.58 -9.24 -25.44
C ASN A 24 -14.32 -10.42 -26.39
N LYS A 25 -15.18 -11.44 -26.33
CA LYS A 25 -15.11 -12.64 -27.19
C LYS A 25 -15.46 -12.39 -28.65
N SER A 26 -15.87 -11.17 -29.02
CA SER A 26 -16.06 -10.74 -30.41
C SER A 26 -14.92 -9.86 -30.93
N GLY A 27 -13.95 -9.46 -30.09
CA GLY A 27 -12.88 -8.53 -30.47
C GLY A 27 -11.99 -9.01 -31.62
N LYS A 28 -11.84 -10.33 -31.76
CA LYS A 28 -11.06 -10.97 -32.83
C LYS A 28 -11.77 -10.98 -34.20
N ASP A 29 -13.08 -10.73 -34.26
CA ASP A 29 -13.84 -10.75 -35.51
C ASP A 29 -13.35 -9.65 -36.49
N GLY A 30 -12.78 -8.56 -35.98
CA GLY A 30 -12.07 -7.54 -36.76
C GLY A 30 -12.94 -6.81 -37.79
N THR A 31 -14.26 -6.92 -37.69
CA THR A 31 -15.18 -6.35 -38.68
C THR A 31 -15.39 -4.87 -38.42
N PHE A 32 -15.16 -4.02 -39.43
CA PHE A 32 -15.39 -2.59 -39.31
C PHE A 32 -16.86 -2.24 -39.59
N THR A 33 -17.39 -1.28 -38.83
CA THR A 33 -18.72 -0.71 -39.09
C THR A 33 -18.76 0.01 -40.44
N GLU A 34 -19.91 -0.03 -41.13
CA GLU A 34 -20.12 0.75 -42.36
C GLU A 34 -20.27 2.26 -42.09
N ARG A 35 -20.49 2.66 -40.82
CA ARG A 35 -20.73 4.08 -40.44
C ARG A 35 -19.46 4.93 -40.49
N VAL A 36 -18.28 4.31 -40.34
CA VAL A 36 -16.97 4.97 -40.41
C VAL A 36 -16.15 4.25 -41.47
N THR A 37 -15.60 4.98 -42.43
CA THR A 37 -14.81 4.40 -43.53
C THR A 37 -13.34 4.84 -43.46
N SER A 38 -12.43 4.04 -44.02
CA SER A 38 -11.02 4.42 -44.17
C SER A 38 -10.83 5.71 -44.96
N GLN A 39 -11.72 6.00 -45.91
CA GLN A 39 -11.70 7.24 -46.67
C GLN A 39 -11.94 8.46 -45.76
N MET A 40 -12.88 8.38 -44.82
CA MET A 40 -13.13 9.48 -43.88
C MET A 40 -11.90 9.79 -43.00
N VAL A 41 -11.16 8.76 -42.58
CA VAL A 41 -9.91 8.93 -41.82
C VAL A 41 -8.80 9.54 -42.69
N GLU A 42 -8.71 9.16 -43.97
CA GLU A 42 -7.79 9.79 -44.92
C GLU A 42 -8.13 11.26 -45.13
N GLU A 43 -9.40 11.58 -45.39
CA GLU A 43 -9.87 12.95 -45.56
C GLU A 43 -9.60 13.80 -44.32
N ALA A 44 -9.74 13.22 -43.12
CA ALA A 44 -9.39 13.89 -41.87
C ALA A 44 -7.88 14.21 -41.80
N SER A 45 -7.04 13.23 -42.15
CA SER A 45 -5.58 13.41 -42.18
C SER A 45 -5.14 14.48 -43.18
N GLU A 46 -5.68 14.45 -44.40
CA GLU A 46 -5.37 15.44 -45.44
C GLU A 46 -5.88 16.84 -45.07
N ARG A 47 -7.02 16.94 -44.39
CA ARG A 47 -7.52 18.22 -43.86
C ARG A 47 -6.58 18.79 -42.81
N LEU A 48 -6.13 17.99 -41.84
CA LEU A 48 -5.16 18.45 -40.84
C LEU A 48 -3.85 18.94 -41.49
N LYS A 49 -3.39 18.30 -42.57
CA LYS A 49 -2.23 18.80 -43.35
C LYS A 49 -2.50 20.16 -43.99
N ARG A 50 -3.68 20.38 -44.58
CA ARG A 50 -4.06 21.69 -45.13
C ARG A 50 -4.11 22.77 -44.07
N PHE A 51 -4.53 22.44 -42.85
CA PHE A 51 -4.59 23.38 -41.73
C PHE A 51 -3.25 23.63 -41.04
N ALA A 52 -2.20 22.86 -41.32
CA ALA A 52 -0.91 23.04 -40.66
C ALA A 52 -0.36 24.49 -40.75
N PRO A 53 -0.38 25.19 -41.92
CA PRO A 53 0.04 26.58 -42.00
C PRO A 53 -0.82 27.56 -41.17
N TYR A 54 -2.11 27.27 -41.00
CA TYR A 54 -2.96 28.06 -40.10
C TYR A 54 -2.57 27.83 -38.64
N ILE A 55 -2.40 26.57 -38.24
CA ILE A 55 -2.08 26.20 -36.87
C ILE A 55 -0.72 26.80 -36.47
N GLU A 56 0.28 26.69 -37.33
CA GLU A 56 1.61 27.30 -37.15
C GLU A 56 1.51 28.81 -36.91
N ALA A 57 0.70 29.51 -37.72
CA ALA A 57 0.52 30.96 -37.59
C ALA A 57 -0.35 31.37 -36.39
N ALA A 58 -1.32 30.55 -36.02
CA ALA A 58 -2.27 30.85 -34.94
C ALA A 58 -1.71 30.49 -33.55
N PHE A 59 -0.93 29.41 -33.45
CA PHE A 59 -0.44 28.86 -32.19
C PHE A 59 1.09 28.75 -32.22
N PRO A 60 1.81 29.76 -31.69
CA PRO A 60 3.27 29.83 -31.77
C PRO A 60 4.00 28.59 -31.20
N GLU A 61 3.41 27.91 -30.21
CA GLU A 61 3.95 26.67 -29.65
C GLU A 61 4.03 25.50 -30.65
N THR A 62 3.43 25.64 -31.84
CA THR A 62 3.48 24.64 -32.92
C THR A 62 4.47 25.00 -34.04
N GLU A 63 5.26 26.07 -33.88
CA GLU A 63 6.24 26.51 -34.88
C GLU A 63 7.28 25.41 -35.19
N GLU A 64 7.82 24.76 -34.16
CA GLU A 64 8.81 23.70 -34.31
C GLU A 64 8.26 22.47 -35.08
N THR A 65 6.96 22.19 -34.92
CA THR A 65 6.28 21.10 -35.62
C THR A 65 5.60 21.55 -36.92
N ARG A 66 5.82 22.81 -37.35
CA ARG A 66 5.21 23.42 -38.55
C ARG A 66 3.69 23.25 -38.56
N GLY A 67 3.07 23.52 -37.42
CA GLY A 67 1.62 23.45 -37.23
C GLY A 67 1.03 22.05 -37.15
N ILE A 68 1.87 21.00 -37.07
CA ILE A 68 1.40 19.63 -36.83
C ILE A 68 1.12 19.45 -35.34
N ILE A 69 -0.15 19.17 -35.01
CA ILE A 69 -0.57 18.75 -33.67
C ILE A 69 -0.23 17.28 -33.51
N GLU A 70 0.84 16.99 -32.75
CA GLU A 70 1.28 15.64 -32.43
C GLU A 70 1.98 15.60 -31.07
N SER A 71 1.95 14.44 -30.41
CA SER A 71 2.55 14.19 -29.10
C SER A 71 3.74 13.24 -29.21
N PRO A 72 4.70 13.31 -28.27
CA PRO A 72 5.78 12.33 -28.19
C PRO A 72 5.23 10.94 -27.82
N ILE A 73 6.05 9.93 -28.13
CA ILE A 73 5.96 8.59 -27.53
C ILE A 73 7.29 8.36 -26.80
N CYS A 74 7.21 7.96 -25.55
CA CYS A 74 8.37 7.75 -24.70
C CYS A 74 8.41 6.29 -24.24
N GLU A 75 9.57 5.66 -24.24
CA GLU A 75 9.75 4.41 -23.50
C GLU A 75 9.84 4.77 -22.01
N VAL A 76 9.21 3.98 -21.15
CA VAL A 76 9.08 4.27 -19.70
C VAL A 76 9.53 3.07 -18.86
N PRO A 77 10.82 2.69 -18.94
CA PRO A 77 11.33 1.50 -18.26
C PRO A 77 11.36 1.67 -16.74
N ASN A 78 11.66 2.86 -16.23
CA ASN A 78 11.71 3.11 -14.78
C ASN A 78 10.31 3.04 -14.18
N LEU A 79 9.31 3.56 -14.89
CA LEU A 79 7.90 3.38 -14.52
C LEU A 79 7.53 1.89 -14.50
N LEU A 80 7.91 1.11 -15.51
CA LEU A 80 7.60 -0.32 -15.56
C LEU A 80 8.16 -1.03 -14.33
N GLU A 81 9.44 -0.80 -14.00
CA GLU A 81 10.06 -1.33 -12.79
C GLU A 81 9.32 -0.93 -11.52
N ALA A 82 8.96 0.35 -11.39
CA ALA A 82 8.27 0.86 -10.22
C ALA A 82 6.86 0.28 -10.08
N MET A 83 6.10 0.15 -11.18
CA MET A 83 4.79 -0.52 -11.17
C MET A 83 4.92 -2.00 -10.81
N GLN A 84 5.96 -2.69 -11.29
CA GLN A 84 6.21 -4.08 -10.93
C GLN A 84 6.49 -4.26 -9.43
N ARG A 85 7.30 -3.37 -8.85
CA ARG A 85 7.54 -3.34 -7.40
C ARG A 85 6.26 -3.06 -6.62
N ASN A 86 5.53 -2.00 -7.00
CA ASN A 86 4.29 -1.59 -6.35
C ASN A 86 3.19 -2.66 -6.43
N LEU A 87 3.17 -3.48 -7.47
CA LEU A 87 2.14 -4.52 -7.63
C LEU A 87 2.59 -5.89 -7.11
N GLY A 88 3.86 -6.06 -6.74
CA GLY A 88 4.44 -7.39 -6.47
C GLY A 88 4.34 -8.34 -7.67
N LYS A 89 4.27 -7.80 -8.90
CA LYS A 89 3.97 -8.54 -10.14
C LYS A 89 5.00 -8.22 -11.20
N SER A 90 5.39 -9.22 -11.99
CA SER A 90 6.26 -9.02 -13.15
C SER A 90 5.42 -8.98 -14.42
N LEU A 91 5.66 -8.00 -15.29
CA LEU A 91 5.15 -8.06 -16.65
C LEU A 91 6.04 -9.02 -17.43
N TYR A 92 5.49 -10.15 -17.91
CA TYR A 92 6.27 -11.16 -18.63
C TYR A 92 6.67 -10.66 -20.03
N GLY A 93 7.76 -9.91 -20.10
CA GLY A 93 8.44 -9.51 -21.34
C GLY A 93 7.82 -8.31 -22.06
N GLY A 94 8.52 -7.85 -23.10
CA GLY A 94 8.12 -6.72 -23.93
C GLY A 94 8.63 -5.36 -23.43
N ARG A 95 8.27 -4.31 -24.16
CA ARG A 95 8.69 -2.91 -23.88
C ARG A 95 7.48 -2.06 -23.54
N LEU A 96 7.58 -1.22 -22.51
CA LEU A 96 6.52 -0.31 -22.09
C LEU A 96 6.77 1.11 -22.61
N PHE A 97 5.77 1.67 -23.28
CA PHE A 97 5.77 3.02 -23.79
C PHE A 97 4.58 3.81 -23.25
N LEU A 98 4.76 5.11 -23.16
CA LEU A 98 3.74 6.10 -22.90
C LEU A 98 3.48 6.92 -24.17
N LYS A 99 2.25 6.92 -24.67
CA LYS A 99 1.81 7.87 -25.70
C LYS A 99 1.31 9.14 -25.02
N CYS A 100 2.09 10.21 -25.11
CA CYS A 100 1.92 11.43 -24.31
C CYS A 100 0.89 12.41 -24.88
N ASP A 101 -0.33 11.96 -25.16
CA ASP A 101 -1.41 12.86 -25.58
C ASP A 101 -1.76 13.90 -24.51
N SER A 102 -1.35 13.67 -23.27
CA SER A 102 -1.27 14.63 -22.17
C SER A 102 -0.47 15.89 -22.47
N HIS A 103 0.40 15.86 -23.49
CA HIS A 103 1.29 16.94 -23.90
C HIS A 103 1.00 17.46 -25.31
N LEU A 104 -0.16 17.12 -25.90
CA LEU A 104 -0.53 17.68 -27.19
C LEU A 104 -0.61 19.22 -27.11
N PRO A 105 -0.09 19.93 -28.11
CA PRO A 105 -0.18 21.39 -28.13
C PRO A 105 -1.64 21.85 -28.18
N ILE A 106 -1.87 23.12 -27.90
CA ILE A 106 -3.15 23.85 -27.89
C ILE A 106 -4.00 23.56 -26.66
N SER A 107 -4.18 22.28 -26.28
CA SER A 107 -5.10 21.93 -25.19
C SER A 107 -4.66 20.79 -24.27
N GLY A 108 -3.41 20.31 -24.38
CA GLY A 108 -2.77 19.43 -23.38
C GLY A 108 -3.51 18.12 -23.11
N SER A 109 -4.18 17.57 -24.13
CA SER A 109 -4.96 16.34 -23.99
C SER A 109 -5.26 15.69 -25.34
N VAL A 110 -5.67 14.42 -25.31
CA VAL A 110 -6.14 13.66 -26.49
C VAL A 110 -7.22 14.39 -27.28
N LYS A 111 -8.00 15.25 -26.60
CA LYS A 111 -9.10 16.05 -27.18
C LYS A 111 -8.59 17.08 -28.21
N ALA A 112 -7.30 17.42 -28.19
CA ALA A 112 -6.63 18.22 -29.24
C ALA A 112 -6.62 17.53 -30.62
N ARG A 113 -6.94 16.24 -30.69
CA ARG A 113 -7.13 15.53 -31.97
C ARG A 113 -8.54 15.75 -32.50
N GLY A 114 -9.50 14.95 -32.04
CA GLY A 114 -10.88 14.96 -32.53
C GLY A 114 -11.58 16.31 -32.37
N GLY A 115 -11.48 16.92 -31.19
CA GLY A 115 -12.16 18.19 -30.88
C GLY A 115 -11.71 19.34 -31.77
N ILE A 116 -10.39 19.49 -31.96
CA ILE A 116 -9.84 20.50 -32.86
C ILE A 116 -10.21 20.18 -34.30
N TYR A 117 -10.05 18.93 -34.74
CA TYR A 117 -10.39 18.52 -36.10
C TYR A 117 -11.83 18.87 -36.48
N GLU A 118 -12.82 18.61 -35.61
CA GLU A 118 -14.22 18.92 -35.91
C GLU A 118 -14.46 20.42 -36.12
N VAL A 119 -13.88 21.26 -35.26
CA VAL A 119 -13.97 22.72 -35.42
C VAL A 119 -13.30 23.18 -36.72
N LEU A 120 -12.11 22.66 -37.04
CA LEU A 120 -11.40 22.99 -38.27
C LEU A 120 -12.20 22.59 -39.51
N LYS A 121 -12.83 21.42 -39.49
CA LYS A 121 -13.70 20.97 -40.58
C LYS A 121 -14.89 21.91 -40.77
N PHE A 122 -15.57 22.30 -39.69
CA PHE A 122 -16.69 23.24 -39.76
C PHE A 122 -16.26 24.61 -40.30
N ALA A 123 -15.10 25.11 -39.87
CA ALA A 123 -14.53 26.35 -40.37
C ALA A 123 -14.18 26.28 -41.88
N GLU A 124 -13.59 25.17 -42.33
CA GLU A 124 -13.31 24.94 -43.76
C GLU A 124 -14.60 24.95 -44.59
N GLU A 125 -15.64 24.25 -44.13
CA GLU A 125 -16.93 24.17 -44.82
C GLU A 125 -17.62 25.54 -44.95
N ILE A 126 -17.62 26.33 -43.88
CA ILE A 126 -18.15 27.71 -43.91
C ILE A 126 -17.36 28.57 -44.90
N ALA A 127 -16.04 28.58 -44.80
CA ALA A 127 -15.18 29.44 -45.60
C ALA A 127 -15.25 29.09 -47.10
N ILE A 128 -15.34 27.80 -47.44
CA ILE A 128 -15.54 27.33 -48.82
C ILE A 128 -16.93 27.70 -49.32
N LYS A 129 -17.98 27.50 -48.51
CA LYS A 129 -19.36 27.81 -48.87
C LYS A 129 -19.57 29.29 -49.20
N GLU A 130 -18.92 30.19 -48.45
CA GLU A 130 -18.95 31.63 -48.71
C GLU A 130 -17.95 32.07 -49.81
N GLY A 131 -17.20 31.12 -50.40
CA GLY A 131 -16.27 31.38 -51.51
C GLY A 131 -14.98 32.11 -51.11
N MET A 132 -14.67 32.17 -49.82
CA MET A 132 -13.48 32.84 -49.27
C MET A 132 -12.25 31.91 -49.20
N LEU A 133 -12.48 30.59 -49.23
CA LEU A 133 -11.44 29.56 -49.20
C LEU A 133 -11.64 28.54 -50.34
N LYS A 134 -10.53 28.04 -50.88
CA LYS A 134 -10.46 26.86 -51.75
C LYS A 134 -9.51 25.85 -51.13
N VAL A 135 -9.69 24.58 -51.48
CA VAL A 135 -8.92 23.45 -50.93
C VAL A 135 -7.42 23.54 -51.24
N ASP A 136 -7.05 24.21 -52.33
CA ASP A 136 -5.67 24.40 -52.79
C ASP A 136 -5.01 25.70 -52.32
N ASP A 137 -5.71 26.52 -51.53
CA ASP A 137 -5.15 27.74 -50.94
C ASP A 137 -4.16 27.43 -49.80
N ASP A 138 -3.29 28.39 -49.49
CA ASP A 138 -2.56 28.41 -48.21
C ASP A 138 -3.50 28.86 -47.09
N TYR A 139 -3.71 28.00 -46.10
CA TYR A 139 -4.67 28.24 -45.00
C TYR A 139 -4.13 29.21 -43.96
N SER A 140 -2.85 29.63 -44.03
CA SER A 140 -2.31 30.71 -43.18
C SER A 140 -3.16 31.99 -43.23
N LYS A 141 -3.87 32.23 -44.34
CA LYS A 141 -4.80 33.36 -44.50
C LYS A 141 -5.98 33.36 -43.54
N LEU A 142 -6.34 32.21 -42.95
CA LEU A 142 -7.43 32.09 -41.98
C LEU A 142 -7.18 32.89 -40.68
N VAL A 143 -5.95 33.34 -40.44
CA VAL A 143 -5.61 34.28 -39.35
C VAL A 143 -6.15 35.71 -39.63
N GLY A 144 -6.47 36.02 -40.89
CA GLY A 144 -6.92 37.34 -41.34
C GLY A 144 -8.26 37.76 -40.72
N GLU A 145 -8.42 39.07 -40.49
CA GLU A 145 -9.60 39.62 -39.82
C GLU A 145 -10.91 39.34 -40.57
N GLU A 146 -10.86 39.26 -41.90
CA GLU A 146 -12.03 38.91 -42.73
C GLU A 146 -12.59 37.50 -42.43
N PHE A 147 -11.74 36.56 -42.02
CA PHE A 147 -12.17 35.23 -41.60
C PHE A 147 -12.71 35.22 -40.18
N LYS A 148 -12.14 36.04 -39.28
CA LYS A 148 -12.73 36.22 -37.94
C LYS A 148 -14.11 36.85 -38.01
N ASP A 149 -14.29 37.89 -38.84
CA ASP A 149 -15.59 38.52 -39.10
C ASP A 149 -16.61 37.54 -39.71
N LEU A 150 -16.13 36.58 -40.50
CA LEU A 150 -16.97 35.50 -41.01
C LEU A 150 -17.36 34.53 -39.89
N PHE A 151 -16.38 33.98 -39.17
CA PHE A 151 -16.61 32.96 -38.16
C PHE A 151 -17.38 33.48 -36.95
N SER A 152 -17.27 34.77 -36.60
CA SER A 152 -18.03 35.40 -35.52
C SER A 152 -19.54 35.46 -35.78
N GLN A 153 -19.99 35.19 -37.01
CA GLN A 153 -21.40 35.08 -37.34
C GLN A 153 -21.99 33.69 -37.03
N TYR A 154 -21.14 32.74 -36.66
CA TYR A 154 -21.48 31.37 -36.34
C TYR A 154 -21.14 31.07 -34.89
N LYS A 155 -21.84 30.07 -34.34
CA LYS A 155 -21.68 29.65 -32.95
C LYS A 155 -21.20 28.22 -32.87
N ILE A 156 -20.44 27.93 -31.84
CA ILE A 156 -20.06 26.57 -31.46
C ILE A 156 -20.51 26.33 -30.03
N ALA A 157 -21.28 25.26 -29.84
CA ALA A 157 -21.74 24.83 -28.53
C ALA A 157 -21.24 23.42 -28.21
N VAL A 158 -20.84 23.19 -26.96
CA VAL A 158 -20.42 21.87 -26.48
C VAL A 158 -20.89 21.66 -25.05
N GLY A 159 -21.36 20.46 -24.72
CA GLY A 159 -21.53 20.01 -23.34
C GLY A 159 -20.34 19.17 -22.90
N SER A 160 -19.54 19.65 -21.95
CA SER A 160 -18.40 18.89 -21.41
C SER A 160 -17.92 19.47 -20.09
N THR A 161 -17.65 18.60 -19.11
CA THR A 161 -17.02 18.95 -17.84
C THR A 161 -15.49 18.83 -17.85
N GLY A 162 -14.92 18.25 -18.92
CA GLY A 162 -13.50 17.91 -19.04
C GLY A 162 -12.81 18.55 -20.24
N ASN A 163 -11.77 17.88 -20.75
CA ASN A 163 -10.83 18.47 -21.71
C ASN A 163 -11.41 18.69 -23.12
N LEU A 164 -12.57 18.11 -23.44
CA LEU A 164 -13.24 18.35 -24.72
C LEU A 164 -13.74 19.80 -24.79
N GLY A 165 -14.35 20.29 -23.71
CA GLY A 165 -14.77 21.68 -23.59
C GLY A 165 -13.61 22.65 -23.74
N LEU A 166 -12.47 22.36 -23.10
CA LEU A 166 -11.24 23.14 -23.24
C LEU A 166 -10.74 23.18 -24.68
N SER A 167 -10.61 22.01 -25.32
CA SER A 167 -10.06 21.90 -26.68
C SER A 167 -10.91 22.66 -27.69
N ILE A 168 -12.23 22.45 -27.68
CA ILE A 168 -13.17 23.14 -28.56
C ILE A 168 -13.21 24.63 -28.24
N GLY A 169 -13.21 25.00 -26.96
CA GLY A 169 -13.18 26.38 -26.50
C GLY A 169 -12.01 27.16 -27.09
N ILE A 170 -10.79 26.63 -26.94
CA ILE A 170 -9.54 27.26 -27.37
C ILE A 170 -9.50 27.47 -28.89
N ILE A 171 -9.72 26.41 -29.67
CA ILE A 171 -9.63 26.51 -31.13
C ILE A 171 -10.76 27.38 -31.71
N SER A 172 -11.97 27.27 -31.17
CA SER A 172 -13.12 28.01 -31.68
C SER A 172 -12.98 29.51 -31.40
N ALA A 173 -12.57 29.88 -30.19
CA ALA A 173 -12.29 31.26 -29.84
C ALA A 173 -11.13 31.83 -30.67
N LYS A 174 -10.10 31.02 -30.97
CA LYS A 174 -8.97 31.45 -31.80
C LYS A 174 -9.37 31.75 -33.24
N LEU A 175 -10.25 30.94 -33.83
CA LEU A 175 -10.82 31.18 -35.16
C LEU A 175 -11.79 32.38 -35.18
N GLY A 176 -12.37 32.73 -34.03
CA GLY A 176 -13.28 33.87 -33.89
C GLY A 176 -14.76 33.49 -33.83
N PHE A 177 -15.09 32.22 -33.62
CA PHE A 177 -16.48 31.80 -33.37
C PHE A 177 -17.01 32.33 -32.03
N ASP A 178 -18.33 32.48 -31.93
CA ASP A 178 -19.01 32.66 -30.64
C ASP A 178 -19.18 31.30 -29.95
N VAL A 179 -18.51 31.09 -28.82
CA VAL A 179 -18.40 29.77 -28.19
C VAL A 179 -19.17 29.70 -26.89
N THR A 180 -20.00 28.67 -26.74
CA THR A 180 -20.70 28.35 -25.49
C THR A 180 -20.33 26.96 -25.00
N VAL A 181 -19.77 26.87 -23.80
CA VAL A 181 -19.42 25.61 -23.13
C VAL A 181 -20.39 25.38 -21.96
N HIS A 182 -21.17 24.32 -22.05
CA HIS A 182 -22.07 23.87 -21.00
C HIS A 182 -21.36 22.88 -20.09
N MET A 183 -21.23 23.21 -18.80
CA MET A 183 -20.52 22.40 -17.80
C MET A 183 -21.44 22.10 -16.61
N SER A 184 -21.18 21.00 -15.90
CA SER A 184 -21.73 20.80 -14.56
C SER A 184 -21.11 21.79 -13.55
N ILE A 185 -21.85 22.11 -12.50
CA ILE A 185 -21.34 22.90 -11.38
C ILE A 185 -20.13 22.24 -10.70
N ASP A 186 -20.05 20.90 -10.75
CA ASP A 186 -18.97 20.11 -10.13
C ASP A 186 -17.67 20.13 -10.94
N ALA A 187 -17.67 20.72 -12.14
CA ALA A 187 -16.45 20.83 -12.95
C ALA A 187 -15.38 21.70 -12.26
N LYS A 188 -14.12 21.33 -12.48
CA LYS A 188 -12.95 22.03 -11.90
C LYS A 188 -12.95 23.52 -12.24
N GLN A 189 -12.77 24.35 -11.21
CA GLN A 189 -12.89 25.80 -11.31
C GLN A 189 -11.88 26.40 -12.30
N TRP A 190 -10.64 25.91 -12.30
CA TRP A 190 -9.61 26.39 -13.22
C TRP A 190 -9.97 26.19 -14.70
N LYS A 191 -10.71 25.12 -15.05
CA LYS A 191 -11.17 24.86 -16.42
C LYS A 191 -12.20 25.91 -16.85
N LYS A 192 -13.15 26.24 -15.95
CA LYS A 192 -14.17 27.29 -16.17
C LYS A 192 -13.50 28.65 -16.37
N ASP A 193 -12.52 28.97 -15.54
CA ASP A 193 -11.84 30.25 -15.56
C ASP A 193 -10.96 30.41 -16.80
N LEU A 194 -10.28 29.34 -17.23
CA LEU A 194 -9.54 29.32 -18.48
C LEU A 194 -10.46 29.59 -19.69
N LEU A 195 -11.61 28.90 -19.78
CA LEU A 195 -12.59 29.11 -20.85
C LEU A 195 -13.12 30.55 -20.90
N ARG A 196 -13.44 31.13 -19.74
CA ARG A 196 -13.88 32.53 -19.65
C ARG A 196 -12.77 33.49 -20.08
N LYS A 197 -11.53 33.22 -19.69
CA LYS A 197 -10.36 34.04 -20.03
C LYS A 197 -10.10 34.08 -21.55
N ILE A 198 -10.36 32.99 -22.27
CA ILE A 198 -10.20 32.93 -23.72
C ILE A 198 -11.43 33.45 -24.49
N GLY A 199 -12.46 33.94 -23.78
CA GLY A 199 -13.65 34.55 -24.39
C GLY A 199 -14.82 33.60 -24.65
N ALA A 200 -14.78 32.35 -24.16
CA ALA A 200 -15.92 31.45 -24.24
C ALA A 200 -16.96 31.76 -23.16
N THR A 201 -18.24 31.61 -23.52
CA THR A 201 -19.36 31.67 -22.57
C THR A 201 -19.47 30.34 -21.83
N VAL A 202 -19.27 30.33 -20.51
CA VAL A 202 -19.43 29.12 -19.68
C VAL A 202 -20.80 29.15 -19.00
N VAL A 203 -21.64 28.15 -19.31
CA VAL A 203 -22.96 27.96 -18.71
C VAL A 203 -22.91 26.78 -17.75
N GLU A 204 -23.18 27.04 -16.48
CA GLU A 204 -23.13 26.04 -15.42
C GLU A 204 -24.52 25.46 -15.14
N HIS A 205 -24.61 24.13 -15.07
CA HIS A 205 -25.85 23.39 -14.86
C HIS A 205 -25.83 22.63 -13.54
N ALA A 206 -26.95 22.64 -12.83
CA ALA A 206 -27.14 21.81 -11.64
C ALA A 206 -27.48 20.36 -12.05
N GLY A 207 -26.60 19.40 -11.70
CA GLY A 207 -26.77 17.97 -11.98
C GLY A 207 -25.72 17.38 -12.93
N SER A 208 -26.01 16.20 -13.47
CA SER A 208 -25.03 15.40 -14.23
C SER A 208 -24.63 16.00 -15.59
N TYR A 209 -23.46 15.61 -16.08
CA TYR A 209 -22.91 15.92 -17.40
C TYR A 209 -23.94 15.75 -18.53
N GLN A 210 -24.76 14.69 -18.53
CA GLN A 210 -25.71 14.45 -19.62
C GLN A 210 -26.80 15.52 -19.70
N LYS A 211 -27.17 16.15 -18.58
CA LYS A 211 -28.13 17.28 -18.59
C LYS A 211 -27.53 18.49 -19.30
N ALA A 212 -26.26 18.81 -19.03
CA ALA A 212 -25.54 19.90 -19.69
C ALA A 212 -25.49 19.69 -21.22
N VAL A 213 -25.23 18.46 -21.67
CA VAL A 213 -25.24 18.09 -23.10
C VAL A 213 -26.64 18.24 -23.70
N ALA A 214 -27.67 17.71 -23.04
CA ALA A 214 -29.05 17.77 -23.55
C ALA A 214 -29.57 19.21 -23.69
N GLU A 215 -29.26 20.08 -22.73
CA GLU A 215 -29.63 21.49 -22.79
C GLU A 215 -28.85 22.24 -23.87
N GLY A 216 -27.53 22.02 -23.95
CA GLY A 216 -26.71 22.62 -24.99
C GLY A 216 -27.17 22.24 -26.41
N ARG A 217 -27.51 20.97 -26.62
CA ARG A 217 -28.05 20.49 -27.91
C ARG A 217 -29.36 21.17 -28.24
N LYS A 218 -30.29 21.25 -27.28
CA LYS A 218 -31.60 21.88 -27.49
C LYS A 218 -31.49 23.35 -27.89
N ILE A 219 -30.51 24.07 -27.33
CA ILE A 219 -30.23 25.47 -27.69
C ILE A 219 -29.67 25.53 -29.11
N ALA A 220 -28.69 24.68 -29.45
CA ALA A 220 -28.08 24.66 -30.76
C ALA A 220 -29.05 24.26 -31.88
N ASP A 221 -29.92 23.27 -31.66
CA ASP A 221 -30.94 22.83 -32.63
C ASP A 221 -31.91 23.95 -33.05
N SER A 222 -32.03 25.00 -32.23
CA SER A 222 -32.89 26.15 -32.51
C SER A 222 -32.22 27.26 -33.33
N ASP A 223 -30.91 27.18 -33.56
CA ASP A 223 -30.11 28.18 -34.29
C ASP A 223 -29.35 27.53 -35.45
N PRO A 224 -29.74 27.77 -36.72
CA PRO A 224 -29.10 27.14 -37.89
C PRO A 224 -27.64 27.58 -38.12
N LYS A 225 -27.14 28.56 -37.37
CA LYS A 225 -25.72 28.96 -37.37
C LYS A 225 -24.96 28.44 -36.16
N CYS A 226 -25.58 27.64 -35.30
CA CYS A 226 -24.93 27.01 -34.15
C CYS A 226 -24.60 25.55 -34.47
N HIS A 227 -23.31 25.21 -34.39
CA HIS A 227 -22.83 23.84 -34.47
C HIS A 227 -22.67 23.26 -33.07
N PHE A 228 -23.39 22.17 -32.76
CA PHE A 228 -23.25 21.46 -31.50
C PHE A 228 -22.28 20.29 -31.66
N VAL A 229 -21.20 20.30 -30.90
CA VAL A 229 -20.25 19.18 -30.87
C VAL A 229 -20.77 18.10 -29.92
N ASP A 230 -21.03 16.92 -30.48
CA ASP A 230 -21.67 15.80 -29.81
C ASP A 230 -20.71 14.63 -29.59
N ASP A 231 -20.13 14.53 -28.39
CA ASP A 231 -19.17 13.45 -28.05
C ASP A 231 -19.80 12.05 -28.07
N GLU A 232 -21.12 11.94 -28.04
CA GLU A 232 -21.81 10.64 -28.06
C GLU A 232 -21.97 10.08 -29.48
N ASN A 233 -22.04 10.93 -30.51
CA ASN A 233 -22.42 10.51 -31.87
C ASN A 233 -21.59 11.10 -33.02
N SER A 234 -20.66 12.03 -32.75
CA SER A 234 -19.91 12.71 -33.81
C SER A 234 -18.94 11.76 -34.53
N LEU A 235 -19.17 11.60 -35.84
CA LEU A 235 -18.23 10.93 -36.74
C LEU A 235 -16.96 11.76 -36.96
N ASP A 236 -17.05 13.08 -36.83
CA ASP A 236 -15.92 13.98 -37.04
C ASP A 236 -14.93 13.90 -35.87
N LEU A 237 -15.42 13.96 -34.62
CA LEU A 237 -14.59 13.65 -33.45
C LEU A 237 -13.88 12.30 -33.62
N PHE A 238 -14.67 11.25 -33.90
CA PHE A 238 -14.18 9.88 -34.01
C PHE A 238 -13.07 9.75 -35.08
N THR A 239 -13.28 10.31 -36.27
CA THR A 239 -12.30 10.25 -37.37
C THR A 239 -11.08 11.12 -37.11
N GLY A 240 -11.24 12.27 -36.43
CA GLY A 240 -10.11 13.09 -35.97
C GLY A 240 -9.21 12.33 -34.99
N TYR A 241 -9.79 11.61 -34.03
CA TYR A 241 -9.03 10.73 -33.13
C TYR A 241 -8.34 9.58 -33.88
N ALA A 242 -9.02 8.98 -34.87
CA ALA A 242 -8.46 7.88 -35.67
C ALA A 242 -7.20 8.25 -36.46
N THR A 243 -6.97 9.55 -36.72
CA THR A 243 -5.72 10.00 -37.35
C THR A 243 -4.48 9.72 -36.50
N ALA A 244 -4.63 9.53 -35.19
CA ALA A 244 -3.53 9.21 -34.27
C ALA A 244 -2.77 7.96 -34.69
N ALA A 245 -3.45 6.96 -35.25
CA ALA A 245 -2.84 5.68 -35.60
C ALA A 245 -1.77 5.81 -36.70
N LYS A 246 -2.01 6.65 -37.72
CA LYS A 246 -1.02 6.92 -38.77
C LYS A 246 0.21 7.63 -38.22
N ARG A 247 0.01 8.49 -37.23
CA ARG A 247 1.08 9.23 -36.57
C ARG A 247 1.91 8.32 -35.67
N LEU A 248 1.24 7.49 -34.89
CA LEU A 248 1.84 6.42 -34.11
C LEU A 248 2.63 5.48 -35.02
N LYS A 249 2.11 5.10 -36.18
CA LYS A 249 2.83 4.25 -37.12
C LYS A 249 4.18 4.84 -37.52
N VAL A 250 4.22 6.13 -37.88
CA VAL A 250 5.49 6.80 -38.22
C VAL A 250 6.45 6.75 -37.03
N GLN A 251 5.96 7.00 -35.81
CA GLN A 251 6.79 6.96 -34.61
C GLN A 251 7.33 5.56 -34.31
N LEU A 252 6.52 4.51 -34.46
CA LEU A 252 6.96 3.13 -34.29
C LEU A 252 7.97 2.73 -35.38
N ASP A 253 7.73 3.13 -36.63
CA ASP A 253 8.68 2.90 -37.73
C ASP A 253 10.03 3.61 -37.45
N ASP A 254 10.01 4.86 -36.95
CA ASP A 254 11.20 5.64 -36.58
C ASP A 254 11.97 5.03 -35.39
N LEU A 255 11.26 4.39 -34.45
CA LEU A 255 11.83 3.64 -33.33
C LEU A 255 12.28 2.22 -33.73
N GLY A 256 12.04 1.79 -34.97
CA GLY A 256 12.36 0.46 -35.45
C GLY A 256 11.49 -0.66 -34.85
N ILE A 257 10.30 -0.32 -34.34
CA ILE A 257 9.35 -1.26 -33.73
C ILE A 257 8.54 -1.94 -34.83
N VAL A 258 8.67 -3.25 -34.91
CA VAL A 258 7.88 -4.09 -35.82
C VAL A 258 6.60 -4.52 -35.11
N VAL A 259 5.48 -4.53 -35.85
CA VAL A 259 4.19 -5.03 -35.35
C VAL A 259 3.65 -6.06 -36.33
N ASP A 260 3.66 -7.31 -35.90
CA ASP A 260 3.17 -8.47 -36.65
C ASP A 260 2.73 -9.59 -35.70
N ALA A 261 2.47 -10.79 -36.24
CA ALA A 261 1.97 -11.90 -35.44
C ALA A 261 2.94 -12.40 -34.36
N GLU A 262 4.25 -12.12 -34.48
CA GLU A 262 5.28 -12.49 -33.51
C GLU A 262 5.70 -11.29 -32.63
N HIS A 263 5.33 -10.07 -33.02
CA HIS A 263 5.59 -8.83 -32.30
C HIS A 263 4.25 -8.11 -32.03
N PRO A 264 3.45 -8.59 -31.06
CA PRO A 264 2.12 -8.03 -30.80
C PRO A 264 2.21 -6.62 -30.19
N LEU A 265 1.30 -5.75 -30.63
CA LEU A 265 1.15 -4.39 -30.09
C LEU A 265 -0.03 -4.34 -29.12
N PHE A 266 0.18 -4.03 -27.85
CA PHE A 266 -0.87 -3.78 -26.87
C PHE A 266 -1.04 -2.28 -26.64
N VAL A 267 -2.30 -1.82 -26.65
CA VAL A 267 -2.64 -0.41 -26.45
C VAL A 267 -3.74 -0.29 -25.41
N TYR A 268 -3.46 0.43 -24.33
CA TYR A 268 -4.34 0.60 -23.18
C TYR A 268 -4.78 2.05 -23.11
N ILE A 269 -6.10 2.29 -23.15
CA ILE A 269 -6.64 3.63 -23.36
C ILE A 269 -7.71 3.96 -22.31
N PRO A 270 -7.54 5.03 -21.52
CA PRO A 270 -8.58 5.55 -20.64
C PRO A 270 -9.88 5.85 -21.40
N CYS A 271 -11.01 5.44 -20.83
CA CYS A 271 -12.33 5.54 -21.44
C CYS A 271 -13.32 6.28 -20.53
N GLY A 272 -13.92 7.34 -21.09
CA GLY A 272 -15.15 7.95 -20.57
C GLY A 272 -16.31 7.51 -21.48
N VAL A 273 -16.87 8.44 -22.25
CA VAL A 273 -17.96 8.13 -23.20
C VAL A 273 -17.53 7.20 -24.36
N GLY A 274 -16.23 7.15 -24.64
CA GLY A 274 -15.62 6.24 -25.61
C GLY A 274 -15.16 6.87 -26.94
N GLY A 275 -15.46 8.15 -27.22
CA GLY A 275 -15.16 8.76 -28.52
C GLY A 275 -13.66 8.75 -28.90
N ALA A 276 -12.82 9.27 -28.02
CA ALA A 276 -11.36 9.26 -28.17
C ALA A 276 -10.76 7.84 -28.25
N PRO A 277 -10.97 6.96 -27.25
CA PRO A 277 -10.39 5.63 -27.29
C PRO A 277 -10.95 4.78 -28.45
N GLY A 278 -12.22 4.94 -28.82
CA GLY A 278 -12.83 4.28 -29.97
C GLY A 278 -12.23 4.69 -31.31
N GLY A 279 -12.02 5.99 -31.54
CA GLY A 279 -11.39 6.48 -32.76
C GLY A 279 -9.95 6.02 -32.89
N VAL A 280 -9.17 6.12 -31.79
CA VAL A 280 -7.79 5.62 -31.73
C VAL A 280 -7.73 4.11 -32.03
N THR A 281 -8.54 3.30 -31.36
CA THR A 281 -8.63 1.85 -31.61
C THR A 281 -8.99 1.54 -33.05
N TYR A 282 -9.97 2.24 -33.63
CA TYR A 282 -10.36 2.05 -35.02
C TYR A 282 -9.18 2.30 -35.97
N GLY A 283 -8.46 3.41 -35.79
CA GLY A 283 -7.27 3.71 -36.60
C GLY A 283 -6.17 2.65 -36.44
N ILE A 284 -5.91 2.18 -35.22
CA ILE A 284 -4.90 1.16 -34.93
C ILE A 284 -5.26 -0.16 -35.62
N LYS A 285 -6.50 -0.63 -35.46
CA LYS A 285 -6.98 -1.86 -36.12
C LYS A 285 -6.97 -1.74 -37.64
N GLN A 286 -7.15 -0.56 -38.22
CA GLN A 286 -7.01 -0.36 -39.67
C GLN A 286 -5.58 -0.61 -40.18
N ILE A 287 -4.57 -0.32 -39.36
CA ILE A 287 -3.17 -0.45 -39.73
C ILE A 287 -2.65 -1.85 -39.43
N TRP A 288 -2.91 -2.37 -38.23
CA TRP A 288 -2.27 -3.60 -37.72
C TRP A 288 -3.23 -4.78 -37.53
N GLY A 289 -4.55 -4.58 -37.70
CA GLY A 289 -5.53 -5.66 -37.67
C GLY A 289 -5.48 -6.49 -36.39
N GLU A 290 -5.36 -7.80 -36.53
CA GLU A 290 -5.31 -8.76 -35.42
C GLU A 290 -4.02 -8.71 -34.59
N ASN A 291 -2.96 -8.08 -35.10
CA ASN A 291 -1.67 -7.97 -34.40
C ASN A 291 -1.63 -6.84 -33.36
N ALA A 292 -2.67 -6.00 -33.32
CA ALA A 292 -2.82 -4.97 -32.31
C ALA A 292 -3.98 -5.31 -31.37
N HIS A 293 -3.74 -5.22 -30.08
CA HIS A 293 -4.64 -5.54 -28.98
C HIS A 293 -5.00 -4.27 -28.23
N CYS A 294 -6.22 -3.76 -28.44
CA CYS A 294 -6.69 -2.53 -27.84
C CYS A 294 -7.62 -2.82 -26.67
N SER A 295 -7.39 -2.12 -25.57
CA SER A 295 -8.16 -2.32 -24.34
C SER A 295 -8.52 -0.99 -23.69
N PHE A 296 -9.71 -0.91 -23.09
CA PHE A 296 -10.20 0.31 -22.42
C PHE A 296 -10.09 0.19 -20.90
N ALA A 297 -9.84 1.31 -20.25
CA ALA A 297 -9.82 1.39 -18.79
C ALA A 297 -10.81 2.45 -18.28
N GLU A 298 -11.65 2.09 -17.31
CA GLU A 298 -12.67 2.95 -16.70
C GLU A 298 -12.56 2.97 -15.17
N PRO A 299 -12.94 4.03 -14.47
CA PRO A 299 -13.05 4.00 -13.01
C PRO A 299 -14.14 3.04 -12.54
N THR A 300 -13.98 2.40 -11.38
CA THR A 300 -15.01 1.55 -10.73
C THR A 300 -16.31 2.32 -10.47
N HIS A 301 -16.22 3.62 -10.22
CA HIS A 301 -17.36 4.53 -10.03
C HIS A 301 -17.99 5.04 -11.34
N ALA A 302 -17.39 4.82 -12.50
CA ALA A 302 -17.95 5.23 -13.80
C ALA A 302 -17.71 4.22 -14.96
N PRO A 303 -18.05 2.92 -14.80
CA PRO A 303 -17.73 1.88 -15.78
C PRO A 303 -18.76 1.77 -16.91
N CYS A 304 -19.03 2.88 -17.61
CA CYS A 304 -20.20 2.95 -18.50
C CYS A 304 -20.06 2.12 -19.78
N MET A 305 -18.86 2.00 -20.35
CA MET A 305 -18.59 1.19 -21.54
C MET A 305 -18.58 -0.30 -21.21
N LEU A 306 -17.96 -0.68 -20.09
CA LEU A 306 -18.00 -2.03 -19.53
C LEU A 306 -19.43 -2.48 -19.31
N LEU A 307 -20.23 -1.68 -18.61
CA LEU A 307 -21.63 -1.98 -18.32
C LEU A 307 -22.44 -2.07 -19.62
N GLY A 308 -22.27 -1.11 -20.53
CA GLY A 308 -22.98 -1.06 -21.80
C GLY A 308 -22.67 -2.27 -22.70
N MET A 309 -21.40 -2.53 -22.97
CA MET A 309 -20.96 -3.62 -23.86
C MET A 309 -21.16 -4.99 -23.22
N GLY A 310 -20.82 -5.14 -21.94
CA GLY A 310 -20.93 -6.42 -21.22
C GLY A 310 -22.37 -6.92 -21.09
N THR A 311 -23.34 -6.01 -20.95
CA THR A 311 -24.78 -6.36 -20.95
C THR A 311 -25.39 -6.43 -22.35
N GLY A 312 -24.69 -5.92 -23.38
CA GLY A 312 -25.23 -5.72 -24.73
C GLY A 312 -26.31 -4.65 -24.82
N LEU A 313 -26.53 -3.86 -23.77
CA LEU A 313 -27.50 -2.77 -23.75
C LEU A 313 -26.91 -1.46 -24.30
N ASN A 314 -25.59 -1.35 -24.37
CA ASN A 314 -24.85 -0.20 -24.90
C ASN A 314 -25.37 1.12 -24.28
N GLU A 315 -25.86 2.04 -25.10
CA GLU A 315 -26.37 3.35 -24.68
C GLU A 315 -27.67 3.26 -23.85
N LYS A 316 -28.30 2.09 -23.75
CA LYS A 316 -29.62 1.93 -23.11
C LYS A 316 -29.54 1.71 -21.61
N ILE A 317 -28.35 1.60 -21.04
CA ILE A 317 -28.10 1.47 -19.59
C ILE A 317 -27.11 2.54 -19.15
N ALA A 318 -27.25 3.02 -17.92
CA ALA A 318 -26.27 3.87 -17.26
C ALA A 318 -25.87 3.31 -15.89
N VAL A 319 -24.74 3.76 -15.36
CA VAL A 319 -24.18 3.29 -14.09
C VAL A 319 -25.14 3.55 -12.92
N GLU A 320 -25.91 4.64 -12.97
CA GLU A 320 -26.91 4.97 -11.97
C GLU A 320 -28.10 4.00 -11.97
N ASP A 321 -28.36 3.31 -13.09
CA ASP A 321 -29.43 2.29 -13.18
C ASP A 321 -29.12 1.05 -12.31
N ILE A 322 -27.87 0.87 -11.89
CA ILE A 322 -27.40 -0.25 -11.06
C ILE A 322 -26.88 0.19 -9.68
N GLY A 323 -27.09 1.46 -9.31
CA GLY A 323 -26.75 1.98 -7.99
C GLY A 323 -25.36 2.60 -7.85
N ILE A 324 -24.58 2.68 -8.92
CA ILE A 324 -23.27 3.37 -8.92
C ILE A 324 -23.49 4.89 -9.05
N ASP A 325 -22.69 5.68 -8.34
CA ASP A 325 -22.90 7.12 -8.20
C ASP A 325 -22.37 7.99 -9.36
N GLY A 326 -21.49 7.45 -10.22
CA GLY A 326 -20.87 8.18 -11.31
C GLY A 326 -19.78 9.17 -10.86
N LYS A 327 -19.36 9.14 -9.59
CA LYS A 327 -18.43 10.12 -9.02
C LYS A 327 -17.04 9.53 -8.91
N THR A 328 -16.13 10.06 -9.71
CA THR A 328 -14.73 9.62 -9.76
C THR A 328 -13.78 10.82 -9.71
N LYS A 329 -12.59 10.60 -9.15
CA LYS A 329 -11.43 11.48 -9.16
C LYS A 329 -10.86 11.67 -10.57
N ALA A 330 -11.15 10.74 -11.49
CA ALA A 330 -10.87 10.87 -12.92
C ALA A 330 -11.98 11.69 -13.63
N ASP A 331 -11.96 13.02 -13.49
CA ASP A 331 -13.02 13.90 -14.02
C ASP A 331 -13.25 13.76 -15.54
N GLY A 332 -12.20 13.45 -16.30
CA GLY A 332 -12.28 13.20 -17.74
C GLY A 332 -12.99 11.90 -18.12
N LEU A 333 -13.18 10.99 -17.17
CA LEU A 333 -13.80 9.67 -17.32
C LEU A 333 -15.15 9.55 -16.59
N ALA A 334 -15.58 10.58 -15.85
CA ALA A 334 -16.84 10.64 -15.09
C ALA A 334 -18.08 10.68 -16.01
N VAL A 335 -18.37 9.58 -16.67
CA VAL A 335 -19.45 9.44 -17.66
C VAL A 335 -20.34 8.26 -17.26
N GLY A 336 -21.63 8.52 -17.05
CA GLY A 336 -22.56 7.46 -16.63
C GLY A 336 -23.10 6.58 -17.77
N ARG A 337 -22.93 6.96 -19.04
CA ARG A 337 -23.54 6.26 -20.20
C ARG A 337 -22.62 6.24 -21.41
N ALA A 338 -22.45 5.06 -22.00
CA ALA A 338 -21.58 4.86 -23.17
C ALA A 338 -22.15 5.44 -24.48
N SER A 339 -21.26 5.85 -25.38
CA SER A 339 -21.62 6.21 -26.76
C SER A 339 -22.16 5.01 -27.55
N LYS A 340 -23.30 5.20 -28.21
CA LYS A 340 -23.85 4.21 -29.14
C LYS A 340 -22.91 3.94 -30.32
N LEU A 341 -22.41 5.00 -30.95
CA LEU A 341 -21.51 4.89 -32.10
C LEU A 341 -20.27 4.07 -31.76
N VAL A 342 -19.68 4.34 -30.59
CA VAL A 342 -18.47 3.67 -30.14
C VAL A 342 -18.77 2.22 -29.77
N ALA A 343 -19.79 1.95 -28.97
CA ALA A 343 -20.14 0.58 -28.58
C ALA A 343 -20.46 -0.31 -29.81
N GLU A 344 -21.16 0.23 -30.81
CA GLU A 344 -21.40 -0.47 -32.08
C GLU A 344 -20.09 -0.76 -32.84
N SER A 345 -19.16 0.21 -32.86
CA SER A 345 -17.89 0.08 -33.59
C SER A 345 -16.89 -0.84 -32.87
N MET A 346 -16.88 -0.81 -31.54
CA MET A 346 -15.93 -1.54 -30.70
C MET A 346 -16.34 -2.99 -30.47
N LYS A 347 -17.60 -3.35 -30.75
CA LYS A 347 -18.12 -4.72 -30.62
C LYS A 347 -17.18 -5.79 -31.20
N THR A 348 -16.58 -5.51 -32.35
CA THR A 348 -15.72 -6.43 -33.11
C THR A 348 -14.28 -5.96 -33.21
N LEU A 349 -13.91 -4.86 -32.54
CA LEU A 349 -12.60 -4.21 -32.64
C LEU A 349 -11.90 -4.02 -31.29
N LEU A 350 -12.62 -4.07 -30.17
CA LEU A 350 -12.03 -3.91 -28.84
C LEU A 350 -11.80 -5.28 -28.21
N ASP A 351 -10.64 -5.49 -27.61
CA ASP A 351 -10.24 -6.80 -27.10
C ASP A 351 -10.65 -7.00 -25.63
N SER A 352 -10.59 -5.95 -24.80
CA SER A 352 -10.99 -6.01 -23.38
C SER A 352 -11.34 -4.65 -22.77
N ILE A 353 -11.98 -4.66 -21.61
CA ILE A 353 -12.24 -3.49 -20.75
C ILE A 353 -11.88 -3.85 -19.30
N SER A 354 -11.15 -3.00 -18.59
CA SER A 354 -10.89 -3.14 -17.14
C SER A 354 -11.40 -1.94 -16.36
N THR A 355 -11.74 -2.16 -15.10
CA THR A 355 -11.97 -1.09 -14.13
C THR A 355 -10.80 -0.93 -13.17
N ILE A 356 -10.62 0.30 -12.68
CA ILE A 356 -9.59 0.68 -11.71
C ILE A 356 -10.20 1.53 -10.59
N ASP A 357 -9.69 1.34 -9.37
CA ASP A 357 -10.02 2.16 -8.22
C ASP A 357 -9.38 3.56 -8.33
N ASP A 358 -10.10 4.58 -7.85
CA ASP A 358 -9.69 5.98 -7.96
C ASP A 358 -8.37 6.28 -7.26
N TYR A 359 -8.06 5.61 -6.15
CA TYR A 359 -6.88 5.90 -5.35
C TYR A 359 -5.60 5.44 -6.06
N LYS A 360 -5.67 4.33 -6.81
CA LYS A 360 -4.55 3.85 -7.63
C LYS A 360 -4.16 4.82 -8.74
N LEU A 361 -5.07 5.67 -9.21
CA LEU A 361 -4.76 6.72 -10.19
C LEU A 361 -3.68 7.66 -9.68
N PHE A 362 -3.74 8.02 -8.40
CA PHE A 362 -2.78 8.92 -7.76
C PHE A 362 -1.46 8.23 -7.45
N THR A 363 -1.49 6.94 -7.09
CA THR A 363 -0.29 6.11 -7.00
C THR A 363 0.48 6.14 -8.33
N TYR A 364 -0.17 5.80 -9.43
CA TYR A 364 0.47 5.79 -10.75
C TYR A 364 0.90 7.16 -11.23
N LEU A 365 0.17 8.21 -10.88
CA LEU A 365 0.56 9.60 -11.16
C LEU A 365 1.88 9.94 -10.44
N LYS A 366 2.00 9.61 -9.15
CA LYS A 366 3.22 9.82 -8.37
C LYS A 366 4.38 9.02 -8.94
N LEU A 367 4.18 7.72 -9.20
CA LEU A 367 5.20 6.85 -9.78
C LEU A 367 5.71 7.42 -11.11
N LEU A 368 4.82 7.84 -12.01
CA LEU A 368 5.22 8.43 -13.29
C LEU A 368 6.03 9.73 -13.12
N LEU A 369 5.61 10.59 -12.19
CA LEU A 369 6.33 11.83 -11.92
C LEU A 369 7.72 11.57 -11.33
N GLU A 370 7.82 10.66 -10.36
CA GLU A 370 9.07 10.36 -9.65
C GLU A 370 10.08 9.60 -10.52
N THR A 371 9.60 8.75 -11.42
CA THR A 371 10.47 7.86 -12.22
C THR A 371 10.81 8.43 -13.60
N GLU A 372 9.92 9.20 -14.20
CA GLU A 372 10.07 9.68 -15.58
C GLU A 372 10.05 11.22 -15.70
N ASP A 373 9.81 11.96 -14.62
CA ASP A 373 9.59 13.43 -14.64
C ASP A 373 8.44 13.84 -15.60
N ILE A 374 7.43 12.97 -15.72
CA ILE A 374 6.26 13.20 -16.55
C ILE A 374 5.04 13.42 -15.65
N PHE A 375 4.45 14.60 -15.73
CA PHE A 375 3.19 14.88 -15.08
C PHE A 375 1.98 14.59 -15.99
N VAL A 376 0.94 13.98 -15.41
CA VAL A 376 -0.35 13.77 -16.06
C VAL A 376 -1.50 14.01 -15.08
N GLU A 377 -2.73 14.21 -15.58
CA GLU A 377 -3.92 14.26 -14.71
C GLU A 377 -4.40 12.84 -14.33
N PRO A 378 -5.16 12.64 -13.23
CA PRO A 378 -5.56 11.31 -12.75
C PRO A 378 -6.24 10.42 -13.82
N SER A 379 -7.07 11.01 -14.68
CA SER A 379 -7.72 10.29 -15.79
C SER A 379 -6.74 9.62 -16.77
N ALA A 380 -5.52 10.13 -16.90
CA ALA A 380 -4.51 9.57 -17.79
C ALA A 380 -3.88 8.29 -17.23
N CYS A 381 -3.96 8.07 -15.91
CA CYS A 381 -3.38 6.91 -15.22
C CYS A 381 -4.30 5.69 -15.20
N ALA A 382 -5.55 5.80 -15.68
CA ALA A 382 -6.56 4.76 -15.51
C ALA A 382 -6.19 3.39 -16.10
N SER A 383 -5.27 3.35 -17.07
CA SER A 383 -4.89 2.12 -17.75
C SER A 383 -3.58 1.50 -17.28
N PHE A 384 -2.94 2.03 -16.23
CA PHE A 384 -1.55 1.70 -15.87
C PHE A 384 -1.38 0.29 -15.29
N ASP A 385 -2.40 -0.23 -14.60
CA ASP A 385 -2.40 -1.59 -14.05
C ASP A 385 -2.86 -2.66 -15.05
N MET A 386 -3.47 -2.22 -16.16
CA MET A 386 -4.11 -3.07 -17.14
C MET A 386 -3.16 -4.04 -17.86
N PRO A 387 -1.89 -3.70 -18.18
CA PRO A 387 -0.93 -4.66 -18.71
C PRO A 387 -0.81 -5.91 -17.84
N PHE A 388 -0.68 -5.75 -16.51
CA PHE A 388 -0.52 -6.85 -15.57
C PHE A 388 -1.77 -7.73 -15.51
N ARG A 389 -2.95 -7.14 -15.32
CA ARG A 389 -4.22 -7.88 -15.25
C ARG A 389 -4.51 -8.67 -16.52
N LEU A 390 -4.22 -8.07 -17.68
CA LEU A 390 -4.52 -8.68 -18.97
C LEU A 390 -3.59 -9.86 -19.27
N LEU A 391 -2.30 -9.73 -18.95
CA LEU A 391 -1.31 -10.78 -19.21
C LEU A 391 -1.37 -11.93 -18.20
N GLU A 392 -1.91 -11.72 -16.99
CA GLU A 392 -2.23 -12.81 -16.06
C GLU A 392 -3.46 -13.63 -16.48
N ASN A 393 -4.28 -13.11 -17.41
CA ASN A 393 -5.48 -13.79 -17.84
C ASN A 393 -5.17 -14.87 -18.88
N GLU A 394 -5.02 -16.12 -18.43
CA GLU A 394 -4.73 -17.26 -19.32
C GLU A 394 -5.75 -17.42 -20.45
N GLU A 395 -7.03 -17.19 -20.16
CA GLU A 395 -8.11 -17.31 -21.15
C GLU A 395 -7.92 -16.31 -22.30
N TYR A 396 -7.49 -15.09 -21.99
CA TYR A 396 -7.16 -14.06 -22.97
C TYR A 396 -5.96 -14.47 -23.83
N LEU A 397 -4.86 -14.90 -23.17
CA LEU A 397 -3.64 -15.32 -23.86
C LEU A 397 -3.88 -16.50 -24.81
N GLU A 398 -4.70 -17.47 -24.41
CA GLU A 398 -5.08 -18.61 -25.24
C GLU A 398 -5.98 -18.19 -26.41
N TYR A 399 -7.01 -17.40 -26.13
CA TYR A 399 -7.98 -16.96 -27.14
C TYR A 399 -7.32 -16.17 -28.29
N TYR A 400 -6.33 -15.32 -27.96
CA TYR A 400 -5.57 -14.54 -28.94
C TYR A 400 -4.29 -15.22 -29.44
N ASN A 401 -3.94 -16.42 -28.96
CA ASN A 401 -2.72 -17.16 -29.34
C ASN A 401 -1.44 -16.33 -29.10
N LEU A 402 -1.31 -15.81 -27.87
CA LEU A 402 -0.23 -14.92 -27.41
C LEU A 402 0.84 -15.64 -26.59
N LYS A 403 0.60 -16.89 -26.15
CA LYS A 403 1.58 -17.69 -25.41
C LYS A 403 2.88 -17.81 -26.22
N GLY A 404 4.01 -17.46 -25.61
CA GLY A 404 5.35 -17.49 -26.22
C GLY A 404 5.70 -16.27 -27.10
N LYS A 405 4.86 -15.22 -27.14
CA LYS A 405 5.08 -14.01 -27.95
C LYS A 405 5.26 -12.73 -27.15
N LEU A 406 5.02 -12.80 -25.84
CA LEU A 406 5.00 -11.62 -24.97
C LEU A 406 6.39 -10.97 -24.80
N GLU A 407 7.48 -11.74 -24.91
CA GLU A 407 8.85 -11.21 -24.90
C GLU A 407 9.10 -10.15 -25.98
N ASN A 408 8.44 -10.29 -27.13
CA ASN A 408 8.55 -9.38 -28.27
C ASN A 408 7.44 -8.32 -28.30
N ALA A 409 6.59 -8.26 -27.26
CA ALA A 409 5.45 -7.37 -27.24
C ALA A 409 5.86 -5.90 -27.07
N THR A 410 5.05 -5.01 -27.64
CA THR A 410 5.12 -3.57 -27.35
C THR A 410 3.85 -3.17 -26.62
N HIS A 411 3.98 -2.57 -25.44
CA HIS A 411 2.89 -2.09 -24.61
C HIS A 411 2.83 -0.56 -24.66
N ILE A 412 1.66 0.01 -24.93
CA ILE A 412 1.46 1.46 -24.98
C ILE A 412 0.36 1.86 -24.00
N LEU A 413 0.75 2.55 -22.93
CA LEU A 413 -0.15 3.31 -22.08
C LEU A 413 -0.49 4.64 -22.75
N TRP A 414 -1.77 4.98 -22.87
CA TRP A 414 -2.20 6.22 -23.52
C TRP A 414 -2.50 7.31 -22.50
N ALA A 415 -1.54 8.21 -22.24
CA ALA A 415 -1.77 9.34 -21.34
C ALA A 415 -2.65 10.39 -22.02
N THR A 416 -3.86 10.62 -21.51
CA THR A 416 -4.91 11.38 -22.24
C THR A 416 -5.02 12.86 -21.87
N GLY A 417 -4.37 13.34 -20.81
CA GLY A 417 -4.44 14.73 -20.35
C GLY A 417 -3.38 15.05 -19.30
N GLY A 418 -2.91 16.30 -19.22
CA GLY A 418 -1.97 16.70 -18.17
C GLY A 418 -1.42 18.12 -18.25
N SER A 419 -0.85 18.51 -19.39
CA SER A 419 0.04 19.69 -19.46
C SER A 419 -0.62 21.05 -19.22
N MET A 420 -1.96 21.09 -19.13
CA MET A 420 -2.75 22.30 -18.85
C MET A 420 -3.19 22.43 -17.38
N VAL A 421 -2.93 21.41 -16.55
CA VAL A 421 -3.29 21.44 -15.12
C VAL A 421 -2.40 22.49 -14.42
N PRO A 422 -2.99 23.43 -13.64
CA PRO A 422 -2.21 24.40 -12.88
C PRO A 422 -1.40 23.75 -11.76
N GLU A 423 -0.23 24.30 -11.45
CA GLU A 423 0.71 23.79 -10.42
C GLU A 423 0.04 23.51 -9.06
N ASP A 424 -0.83 24.40 -8.56
CA ASP A 424 -1.54 24.19 -7.30
C ASP A 424 -2.47 22.95 -7.33
N GLU A 425 -3.12 22.68 -8.47
CA GLU A 425 -3.91 21.47 -8.66
C GLU A 425 -3.02 20.24 -8.77
N MET A 426 -1.86 20.35 -9.44
CA MET A 426 -0.87 19.27 -9.53
C MET A 426 -0.41 18.86 -8.13
N LEU A 427 -0.02 19.83 -7.29
CA LEU A 427 0.41 19.59 -5.91
C LEU A 427 -0.68 18.92 -5.06
N SER A 428 -1.95 19.24 -5.30
CA SER A 428 -3.06 18.60 -4.61
C SER A 428 -3.21 17.11 -4.95
N TYR A 429 -2.80 16.69 -6.15
CA TYR A 429 -2.83 15.28 -6.56
C TYR A 429 -1.70 14.47 -5.93
N LEU A 430 -0.62 15.13 -5.50
CA LEU A 430 0.51 14.47 -4.83
C LEU A 430 0.28 14.25 -3.32
N GLN A 431 -0.74 14.89 -2.73
CA GLN A 431 -1.11 14.62 -1.34
C GLN A 431 -1.76 13.23 -1.20
N PRO A 432 -1.58 12.54 -0.05
CA PRO A 432 -2.32 11.32 0.25
C PRO A 432 -3.82 11.57 0.12
N GLN A 433 -4.50 10.65 -0.56
CA GLN A 433 -5.92 10.78 -0.80
C GLN A 433 -6.68 10.02 0.29
N VAL A 434 -7.46 10.76 1.08
CA VAL A 434 -8.36 10.19 2.08
C VAL A 434 -9.76 10.01 1.50
N ASN A 435 -10.53 9.08 2.07
CA ASN A 435 -11.94 8.95 1.80
C ASN A 435 -12.67 10.22 2.29
N PRO A 436 -13.47 10.89 1.43
CA PRO A 436 -14.10 12.16 1.78
C PRO A 436 -15.19 12.04 2.83
N ASP A 437 -15.83 10.87 2.96
CA ASP A 437 -16.93 10.65 3.89
C ASP A 437 -16.41 10.38 5.31
N THR A 438 -15.29 9.68 5.45
CA THR A 438 -14.66 9.36 6.74
C THR A 438 -13.56 10.35 7.13
N GLY A 439 -12.98 11.07 6.16
CA GLY A 439 -11.80 11.90 6.35
C GLY A 439 -10.53 11.11 6.67
N SER A 440 -10.53 9.79 6.39
CA SER A 440 -9.46 8.85 6.74
C SER A 440 -9.06 8.01 5.53
N PHE A 441 -7.91 7.33 5.61
CA PHE A 441 -7.58 6.24 4.71
C PHE A 441 -8.56 5.07 4.79
N LEU A 442 -9.21 4.88 5.94
CA LEU A 442 -10.29 3.90 6.13
C LEU A 442 -11.55 4.37 5.40
N SER A 443 -12.09 3.53 4.54
CA SER A 443 -13.42 3.70 3.95
C SER A 443 -14.52 3.41 4.97
N GLN A 444 -15.77 3.72 4.61
CA GLN A 444 -16.91 3.35 5.45
C GLN A 444 -17.03 1.82 5.61
N ALA A 445 -16.71 1.04 4.57
CA ALA A 445 -16.73 -0.42 4.63
C ALA A 445 -15.63 -0.96 5.55
N ASP A 446 -14.45 -0.34 5.54
CA ASP A 446 -13.36 -0.68 6.46
C ASP A 446 -13.76 -0.44 7.92
N ILE A 447 -14.46 0.66 8.19
CA ILE A 447 -14.98 0.96 9.53
C ILE A 447 -16.07 -0.04 9.94
N GLU A 448 -16.96 -0.43 9.03
CA GLU A 448 -17.99 -1.46 9.28
C GLU A 448 -17.36 -2.83 9.60
N GLU A 449 -16.26 -3.19 8.92
CA GLU A 449 -15.49 -4.41 9.21
C GLU A 449 -14.83 -4.34 10.59
N LEU A 450 -14.25 -3.19 10.95
CA LEU A 450 -13.70 -2.96 12.29
C LEU A 450 -14.78 -3.07 13.37
N GLU A 451 -15.97 -2.50 13.12
CA GLU A 451 -17.13 -2.59 14.01
C GLU A 451 -17.62 -4.05 14.17
N ALA A 452 -17.49 -4.89 13.14
CA ALA A 452 -17.93 -6.29 13.18
C ALA A 452 -17.13 -7.16 14.16
N PHE A 453 -15.93 -6.74 14.57
CA PHE A 453 -15.17 -7.42 15.64
C PHE A 453 -15.71 -7.16 17.05
N VAL A 454 -16.67 -6.24 17.21
CA VAL A 454 -17.25 -5.86 18.50
C VAL A 454 -18.60 -6.55 18.69
N GLU A 455 -18.75 -7.31 19.78
CA GLU A 455 -19.97 -8.05 20.11
C GLU A 455 -20.50 -7.64 21.50
N GLY A 456 -21.46 -6.73 21.54
CA GLY A 456 -22.08 -6.29 22.78
C GLY A 456 -21.10 -5.54 23.70
N ASP A 457 -20.82 -6.13 24.86
CA ASP A 457 -19.86 -5.66 25.87
C ASP A 457 -18.45 -6.30 25.75
N GLY A 458 -18.24 -7.18 24.76
CA GLY A 458 -16.95 -7.81 24.43
C GLY A 458 -16.57 -7.71 22.95
N GLY A 459 -15.49 -8.40 22.54
CA GLY A 459 -15.06 -8.41 21.14
C GLY A 459 -13.74 -9.14 20.88
N TYR A 460 -13.43 -9.34 19.60
CA TYR A 460 -12.17 -9.94 19.13
C TYR A 460 -11.10 -8.87 18.92
N PHE A 461 -10.77 -8.12 19.96
CA PHE A 461 -9.90 -6.93 19.86
C PHE A 461 -8.47 -7.26 19.38
N GLY A 462 -7.97 -8.46 19.67
CA GLY A 462 -6.70 -8.94 19.10
C GLY A 462 -6.77 -9.01 17.57
N MET A 463 -7.80 -9.67 17.02
CA MET A 463 -8.03 -9.78 15.57
C MET A 463 -8.30 -8.42 14.92
N GLN A 464 -9.02 -7.54 15.61
CA GLN A 464 -9.27 -6.17 15.14
C GLN A 464 -7.97 -5.39 14.95
N ARG A 465 -7.00 -5.56 15.86
CA ARG A 465 -5.69 -4.93 15.74
C ARG A 465 -4.85 -5.55 14.62
N GLU A 466 -4.85 -6.87 14.47
CA GLU A 466 -4.15 -7.53 13.36
C GLU A 466 -4.71 -7.08 12.01
N TRP A 467 -6.03 -6.95 11.88
CA TRP A 467 -6.66 -6.43 10.68
C TRP A 467 -6.19 -5.01 10.33
N LEU A 468 -6.00 -4.14 11.33
CA LEU A 468 -5.46 -2.79 11.12
C LEU A 468 -4.02 -2.83 10.62
N TYR A 469 -3.19 -3.73 11.14
CA TYR A 469 -1.83 -3.93 10.64
C TYR A 469 -1.84 -4.36 9.18
N ASP A 470 -2.63 -5.38 8.84
CA ASP A 470 -2.78 -5.85 7.46
C ASP A 470 -3.28 -4.74 6.52
N PHE A 471 -4.21 -3.90 6.99
CA PHE A 471 -4.71 -2.76 6.21
C PHE A 471 -3.59 -1.74 5.93
N ILE A 472 -2.78 -1.42 6.95
CA ILE A 472 -1.68 -0.47 6.83
C ILE A 472 -0.61 -1.02 5.89
N ASP A 473 -0.21 -2.28 6.08
CA ASP A 473 0.83 -2.93 5.29
C ASP A 473 0.44 -2.97 3.81
N ARG A 474 -0.79 -3.42 3.50
CA ARG A 474 -1.31 -3.38 2.12
C ARG A 474 -1.34 -1.95 1.56
N GLY A 475 -1.73 -0.96 2.36
CA GLY A 475 -1.78 0.43 1.92
C GLY A 475 -0.40 1.03 1.60
N ILE A 476 0.63 0.60 2.33
CA ILE A 476 2.03 0.96 2.08
C ILE A 476 2.53 0.26 0.82
N GLU A 477 2.29 -1.04 0.67
CA GLU A 477 2.65 -1.82 -0.54
C GLU A 477 2.01 -1.23 -1.81
N GLU A 478 0.76 -0.80 -1.72
CA GLU A 478 0.03 -0.14 -2.81
C GLU A 478 0.41 1.34 -3.00
N ALA A 479 1.35 1.86 -2.21
CA ALA A 479 1.78 3.26 -2.16
C ALA A 479 0.62 4.27 -2.04
N ARG A 480 -0.44 3.89 -1.33
CA ARG A 480 -1.60 4.76 -1.01
C ARG A 480 -1.22 5.81 0.03
N PHE A 481 -0.39 5.43 0.99
CA PHE A 481 0.13 6.25 2.08
C PHE A 481 1.38 5.60 2.68
N THR A 482 2.16 6.36 3.44
CA THR A 482 3.33 5.88 4.21
C THR A 482 2.93 5.40 5.60
N GLU A 483 3.78 4.62 6.27
CA GLU A 483 3.58 4.21 7.67
C GLU A 483 3.38 5.41 8.60
N LYS A 484 4.15 6.48 8.37
CA LYS A 484 4.02 7.73 9.13
C LYS A 484 2.64 8.37 8.93
N GLU A 485 2.16 8.43 7.69
CA GLU A 485 0.83 8.97 7.37
C GLU A 485 -0.28 8.10 8.00
N ALA A 486 -0.14 6.78 7.96
CA ALA A 486 -1.08 5.86 8.62
C ALA A 486 -1.11 6.05 10.14
N LYS A 487 0.04 6.22 10.80
CA LYS A 487 0.12 6.53 12.24
C LYS A 487 -0.47 7.91 12.58
N GLN A 488 -0.41 8.86 11.65
CA GLN A 488 -0.99 10.20 11.81
C GLN A 488 -2.51 10.23 11.55
N ASP A 489 -3.06 9.24 10.84
CA ASP A 489 -4.50 9.15 10.58
C ASP A 489 -5.29 8.99 11.88
N LEU A 490 -6.26 9.90 12.08
CA LEU A 490 -7.01 9.95 13.33
C LEU A 490 -7.89 8.73 13.52
N GLN A 491 -8.55 8.22 12.48
CA GLN A 491 -9.46 7.07 12.62
C GLN A 491 -8.67 5.79 12.87
N ILE A 492 -7.54 5.58 12.19
CA ILE A 492 -6.65 4.44 12.45
C ILE A 492 -6.16 4.47 13.90
N ALA A 493 -5.68 5.63 14.39
CA ALA A 493 -5.22 5.75 15.77
C ALA A 493 -6.35 5.51 16.80
N LEU A 494 -7.56 6.00 16.51
CA LEU A 494 -8.73 5.75 17.35
C LEU A 494 -9.03 4.25 17.43
N TRP A 495 -9.15 3.56 16.30
CA TRP A 495 -9.44 2.12 16.27
C TRP A 495 -8.32 1.28 16.88
N TYR A 496 -7.07 1.63 16.63
CA TYR A 496 -5.91 0.98 17.25
C TYR A 496 -5.95 1.06 18.78
N ALA A 497 -6.21 2.26 19.31
CA ALA A 497 -6.32 2.48 20.75
C ALA A 497 -7.56 1.81 21.35
N TYR A 498 -8.66 1.74 20.60
CA TYR A 498 -9.85 0.99 21.02
C TYR A 498 -9.54 -0.50 21.17
N ALA A 499 -8.97 -1.11 20.14
CA ALA A 499 -8.59 -2.52 20.17
C ALA A 499 -7.60 -2.81 21.32
N SER A 500 -6.52 -2.02 21.40
CA SER A 500 -5.46 -2.25 22.39
C SER A 500 -5.93 -2.03 23.83
N ASN A 501 -6.69 -0.96 24.11
CA ASN A 501 -7.15 -0.69 25.47
C ASN A 501 -8.18 -1.71 25.99
N ASN A 502 -8.94 -2.35 25.10
CA ASN A 502 -9.92 -3.38 25.49
C ASN A 502 -9.32 -4.78 25.65
N LEU A 503 -8.03 -4.98 25.31
CA LEU A 503 -7.30 -6.21 25.71
C LEU A 503 -6.97 -6.24 27.21
N ASN A 504 -7.16 -5.13 27.92
CA ASN A 504 -7.04 -5.02 29.38
C ASN A 504 -5.71 -5.50 29.97
N THR A 505 -4.63 -5.50 29.19
CA THR A 505 -3.29 -5.81 29.69
C THR A 505 -2.41 -4.56 29.73
N TYR A 506 -1.49 -4.53 30.70
CA TYR A 506 -0.50 -3.46 30.82
C TYR A 506 0.28 -3.23 29.51
N LEU A 507 0.68 -4.30 28.81
CA LEU A 507 1.44 -4.18 27.57
C LEU A 507 0.63 -3.54 26.44
N ASP A 508 -0.67 -3.84 26.36
CA ASP A 508 -1.53 -3.26 25.33
C ASP A 508 -1.85 -1.78 25.61
N TYR A 509 -1.99 -1.37 26.87
CA TYR A 509 -2.02 0.05 27.22
C TYR A 509 -0.71 0.75 26.87
N TYR A 510 0.45 0.13 27.10
CA TYR A 510 1.74 0.68 26.72
C TYR A 510 1.84 0.89 25.19
N ARG A 511 1.37 -0.08 24.40
CA ARG A 511 1.29 0.04 22.93
C ARG A 511 0.45 1.25 22.49
N THR A 512 -0.69 1.48 23.15
CA THR A 512 -1.50 2.69 22.91
C THR A 512 -0.72 3.97 23.24
N VAL A 513 0.03 3.98 24.35
CA VAL A 513 0.85 5.14 24.77
C VAL A 513 1.93 5.47 23.73
N GLU A 514 2.53 4.47 23.09
CA GLU A 514 3.54 4.63 22.03
C GLU A 514 2.91 5.10 20.70
N TRP A 515 1.72 4.60 20.35
CA TRP A 515 1.11 4.89 19.05
C TRP A 515 0.40 6.24 18.98
N MET A 516 -0.40 6.58 19.99
CA MET A 516 -1.31 7.72 19.93
C MET A 516 -0.62 9.07 19.65
N PRO A 517 0.58 9.38 20.20
CA PRO A 517 1.23 10.67 19.98
C PRO A 517 1.40 11.09 18.51
N TYR A 518 1.51 10.13 17.58
CA TYR A 518 1.66 10.40 16.15
C TYR A 518 0.45 11.15 15.56
N SER A 519 -0.77 10.90 16.05
CA SER A 519 -2.01 11.53 15.54
C SER A 519 -2.49 12.72 16.38
N GLN A 520 -1.73 13.16 17.38
CA GLN A 520 -2.13 14.21 18.31
C GLN A 520 -2.48 15.54 17.62
N GLU A 521 -1.76 15.92 16.56
CA GLU A 521 -2.04 17.17 15.81
C GLU A 521 -3.43 17.15 15.16
N ASN A 522 -3.94 15.96 14.85
CA ASN A 522 -5.24 15.75 14.21
C ASN A 522 -6.38 15.55 15.23
N ALA A 523 -6.07 15.38 16.52
CA ALA A 523 -7.05 15.08 17.57
C ALA A 523 -7.87 16.28 18.08
N LYS A 524 -7.66 17.48 17.53
CA LYS A 524 -8.38 18.69 17.96
C LYS A 524 -9.90 18.51 17.79
N GLY A 525 -10.67 18.78 18.84
CA GLY A 525 -12.12 18.57 18.84
C GLY A 525 -12.58 17.11 18.90
N CYS A 526 -11.71 16.16 19.27
CA CYS A 526 -12.05 14.74 19.40
C CYS A 526 -11.75 14.23 20.82
N ALA A 527 -12.72 14.28 21.73
CA ALA A 527 -12.51 13.81 23.11
C ALA A 527 -12.27 12.31 23.19
N THR A 528 -12.74 11.51 22.23
CA THR A 528 -12.45 10.07 22.18
C THR A 528 -10.95 9.77 22.15
N TRP A 529 -10.18 10.55 21.39
CA TRP A 529 -8.72 10.40 21.34
C TRP A 529 -8.11 10.70 22.72
N TYR A 530 -8.48 11.83 23.32
CA TYR A 530 -7.98 12.25 24.64
C TYR A 530 -8.34 11.25 25.75
N TYR A 531 -9.56 10.73 25.71
CA TYR A 531 -10.06 9.72 26.64
C TYR A 531 -9.24 8.44 26.54
N ARG A 532 -9.12 7.86 25.35
CA ARG A 532 -8.38 6.60 25.13
C ARG A 532 -6.90 6.74 25.50
N TYR A 533 -6.29 7.89 25.20
CA TYR A 533 -4.90 8.16 25.59
C TYR A 533 -4.74 8.30 27.11
N SER A 534 -5.62 9.07 27.75
CA SER A 534 -5.61 9.26 29.20
C SER A 534 -5.80 7.95 29.96
N VAL A 535 -6.71 7.08 29.50
CA VAL A 535 -6.88 5.73 30.07
C VAL A 535 -5.59 4.94 29.97
N ALA A 536 -4.97 4.88 28.79
CA ALA A 536 -3.73 4.13 28.59
C ALA A 536 -2.57 4.66 29.46
N LEU A 537 -2.43 5.99 29.57
CA LEU A 537 -1.46 6.64 30.46
C LEU A 537 -1.68 6.25 31.93
N MET A 538 -2.94 6.28 32.40
CA MET A 538 -3.30 5.90 33.76
C MET A 538 -2.92 4.45 34.06
N TYR A 539 -3.26 3.50 33.18
CA TYR A 539 -2.87 2.09 33.34
C TYR A 539 -1.37 1.82 33.18
N CYS A 540 -0.62 2.78 32.61
CA CYS A 540 0.84 2.76 32.58
C CYS A 540 1.50 3.43 33.80
N GLY A 541 0.71 3.91 34.78
CA GLY A 541 1.20 4.57 35.98
C GLY A 541 1.53 6.06 35.82
N ARG A 542 1.14 6.68 34.70
CA ARG A 542 1.39 8.10 34.39
C ARG A 542 0.16 8.95 34.71
N VAL A 543 -0.30 8.91 35.96
CA VAL A 543 -1.61 9.45 36.39
C VAL A 543 -1.71 10.98 36.32
N GLU A 544 -0.60 11.70 36.52
CA GLU A 544 -0.57 13.16 36.34
C GLU A 544 -0.80 13.54 34.88
N GLU A 545 -0.07 12.90 33.95
CA GLU A 545 -0.23 13.13 32.51
C GLU A 545 -1.61 12.69 32.03
N ALA A 546 -2.13 11.59 32.58
CA ALA A 546 -3.49 11.14 32.30
C ALA A 546 -4.51 12.23 32.66
N LEU A 547 -4.35 12.95 33.78
CA LEU A 547 -5.25 14.02 34.18
C LEU A 547 -5.18 15.20 33.20
N GLU A 548 -3.97 15.62 32.83
CA GLU A 548 -3.78 16.72 31.88
C GLU A 548 -4.50 16.46 30.55
N TYR A 549 -4.34 15.25 30.00
CA TYR A 549 -5.00 14.86 28.75
C TYR A 549 -6.52 14.68 28.94
N ALA A 550 -6.99 14.18 30.08
CA ALA A 550 -8.41 14.07 30.38
C ALA A 550 -9.09 15.44 30.40
N GLU A 551 -8.52 16.41 31.11
CA GLU A 551 -9.06 17.78 31.20
C GLU A 551 -9.01 18.51 29.87
N LYS A 552 -7.96 18.26 29.08
CA LYS A 552 -7.87 18.78 27.70
C LYS A 552 -8.98 18.20 26.83
N GLY A 553 -9.23 16.89 26.87
CA GLY A 553 -10.33 16.26 26.14
C GLY A 553 -11.69 16.84 26.52
N ALA A 554 -11.93 17.04 27.82
CA ALA A 554 -13.17 17.61 28.33
C ALA A 554 -13.38 19.07 27.88
N THR A 555 -12.29 19.78 27.58
CA THR A 555 -12.32 21.13 27.00
C THR A 555 -12.57 21.11 25.49
N GLU A 556 -11.95 20.18 24.77
CA GLU A 556 -12.03 20.05 23.31
C GLU A 556 -13.43 19.60 22.85
N GLU A 557 -14.05 18.66 23.56
CA GLU A 557 -15.39 18.18 23.26
C GLU A 557 -16.15 17.84 24.57
N PRO A 558 -16.78 18.85 25.20
CA PRO A 558 -17.48 18.68 26.48
C PRO A 558 -18.71 17.76 26.43
N THR A 559 -19.22 17.44 25.23
CA THR A 559 -20.40 16.61 25.03
C THR A 559 -20.11 15.12 25.05
N TYR A 560 -18.85 14.72 24.94
CA TYR A 560 -18.47 13.32 25.01
C TYR A 560 -18.52 12.86 26.49
N PRO A 561 -19.35 11.89 26.87
CA PRO A 561 -19.55 11.56 28.30
C PRO A 561 -18.32 10.93 28.94
N TRP A 562 -17.68 9.98 28.25
CA TRP A 562 -16.65 9.11 28.86
C TRP A 562 -15.38 9.85 29.28
N ILE A 563 -15.06 11.00 28.66
CA ILE A 563 -13.95 11.85 29.12
C ILE A 563 -14.22 12.40 30.52
N TRP A 564 -15.47 12.71 30.86
CA TRP A 564 -15.84 13.19 32.19
C TRP A 564 -15.74 12.12 33.26
N LEU A 565 -16.00 10.86 32.90
CA LEU A 565 -15.75 9.71 33.79
C LEU A 565 -14.26 9.65 34.16
N GLN A 566 -13.38 9.83 33.17
CA GLN A 566 -11.94 9.82 33.37
C GLN A 566 -11.45 11.03 34.18
N VAL A 567 -11.96 12.24 33.89
CA VAL A 567 -11.68 13.44 34.69
C VAL A 567 -12.12 13.26 36.15
N ALA A 568 -13.30 12.68 36.39
CA ALA A 568 -13.83 12.45 37.72
C ALA A 568 -12.93 11.51 38.55
N LYS A 569 -12.55 10.36 37.98
CA LYS A 569 -11.63 9.38 38.60
C LYS A 569 -10.31 10.04 39.01
N LEU A 570 -9.68 10.76 38.08
CA LEU A 570 -8.36 11.36 38.30
C LEU A 570 -8.40 12.57 39.26
N ARG A 571 -9.40 13.46 39.15
CA ARG A 571 -9.55 14.57 40.11
C ARG A 571 -9.77 14.08 41.54
N ALA A 572 -10.59 13.05 41.72
CA ALA A 572 -10.81 12.45 43.03
C ALA A 572 -9.51 11.89 43.61
N HIS A 573 -8.72 11.17 42.79
CA HIS A 573 -7.40 10.67 43.18
C HIS A 573 -6.46 11.77 43.68
N PHE A 574 -6.40 12.92 43.00
CA PHE A 574 -5.58 14.06 43.41
C PHE A 574 -6.22 14.95 44.51
N GLY A 575 -7.35 14.52 45.09
CA GLY A 575 -7.99 15.18 46.22
C GLY A 575 -8.95 16.33 45.86
N ASP A 576 -9.24 16.55 44.57
CA ASP A 576 -10.27 17.50 44.12
C ASP A 576 -11.65 16.83 44.05
N LYS A 577 -12.20 16.53 45.24
CA LYS A 577 -13.53 15.93 45.38
C LYS A 577 -14.65 16.78 44.77
N THR A 578 -14.53 18.11 44.84
CA THR A 578 -15.57 19.01 44.30
C THR A 578 -15.57 18.98 42.78
N GLY A 579 -14.39 19.14 42.16
CA GLY A 579 -14.26 19.07 40.70
C GLY A 579 -14.54 17.69 40.13
N ALA A 580 -14.33 16.61 40.90
CA ALA A 580 -14.71 15.25 40.53
C ALA A 580 -16.23 15.05 40.47
N LEU A 581 -16.97 15.50 41.50
CA LEU A 581 -18.45 15.43 41.50
C LEU A 581 -19.09 16.34 40.45
N GLU A 582 -18.46 17.48 40.14
CA GLU A 582 -18.85 18.33 39.01
C GLU A 582 -18.68 17.59 37.67
N ALA A 583 -17.57 16.88 37.47
CA ALA A 583 -17.35 16.07 36.27
C ALA A 583 -18.38 14.92 36.15
N VAL A 584 -18.69 14.21 37.25
CA VAL A 584 -19.79 13.22 37.27
C VAL A 584 -21.12 13.86 36.87
N THR A 585 -21.40 15.06 37.35
CA THR A 585 -22.63 15.79 37.00
C THR A 585 -22.69 16.13 35.50
N GLN A 586 -21.56 16.49 34.89
CA GLN A 586 -21.49 16.69 33.44
C GLN A 586 -21.71 15.39 32.67
N GLY A 587 -21.09 14.30 33.09
CA GLY A 587 -21.28 12.96 32.50
C GLY A 587 -22.73 12.49 32.54
N LEU A 588 -23.37 12.55 33.71
CA LEU A 588 -24.79 12.20 33.89
C LEU A 588 -25.77 13.13 33.17
N ALA A 589 -25.34 14.36 32.84
CA ALA A 589 -26.15 15.24 32.00
C ALA A 589 -26.17 14.77 30.53
N ALA A 590 -25.10 14.11 30.08
CA ALA A 590 -25.00 13.52 28.74
C ALA A 590 -25.61 12.11 28.69
N GLU A 591 -25.34 11.26 29.69
CA GLU A 591 -25.87 9.90 29.83
C GLU A 591 -26.62 9.73 31.16
N PRO A 592 -27.92 10.07 31.22
CA PRO A 592 -28.71 9.97 32.45
C PRO A 592 -28.86 8.53 32.92
N ASP A 593 -28.82 8.34 34.25
CA ASP A 593 -28.98 7.03 34.92
C ASP A 593 -27.89 5.99 34.58
N ASP A 594 -26.77 6.41 33.99
CA ASP A 594 -25.63 5.54 33.69
C ASP A 594 -25.03 4.91 34.96
N TYR A 595 -24.81 3.60 34.91
CA TYR A 595 -24.39 2.82 36.07
C TYR A 595 -22.96 3.16 36.54
N GLU A 596 -22.03 3.36 35.61
CA GLU A 596 -20.64 3.68 35.96
C GLU A 596 -20.54 5.03 36.64
N PHE A 597 -21.24 6.04 36.12
CA PHE A 597 -21.25 7.36 36.75
C PHE A 597 -21.88 7.36 38.15
N LEU A 598 -22.99 6.65 38.34
CA LEU A 598 -23.66 6.57 39.64
C LEU A 598 -22.81 5.81 40.67
N THR A 599 -22.12 4.75 40.25
CA THR A 599 -21.18 4.01 41.09
C THR A 599 -19.99 4.90 41.47
N LEU A 600 -19.37 5.55 40.48
CA LEU A 600 -18.24 6.46 40.70
C LEU A 600 -18.63 7.63 41.62
N GLN A 601 -19.84 8.18 41.48
CA GLN A 601 -20.33 9.24 42.36
C GLN A 601 -20.25 8.83 43.83
N LYS A 602 -20.74 7.62 44.13
CA LYS A 602 -20.77 7.08 45.49
C LYS A 602 -19.36 6.81 46.00
N GLU A 603 -18.48 6.26 45.19
CA GLU A 603 -17.08 6.00 45.56
C GLU A 603 -16.32 7.31 45.86
N ILE A 604 -16.55 8.36 45.08
CA ILE A 604 -16.01 9.69 45.36
C ILE A 604 -16.56 10.24 46.68
N GLU A 605 -17.86 10.06 46.95
CA GLU A 605 -18.48 10.47 48.22
C GLU A 605 -17.91 9.71 49.43
N ASP A 606 -17.61 8.42 49.25
CA ASP A 606 -17.05 7.53 50.27
C ASP A 606 -15.51 7.64 50.43
N ASP A 607 -14.87 8.51 49.63
CA ASP A 607 -13.40 8.73 49.61
C ASP A 607 -12.60 7.45 49.28
N GLU A 608 -13.15 6.63 48.38
CA GLU A 608 -12.51 5.39 47.91
C GLU A 608 -11.26 5.68 47.06
N PRO A 609 -10.26 4.79 47.04
CA PRO A 609 -9.05 4.97 46.24
C PRO A 609 -9.30 4.77 44.74
N LEU A 610 -8.41 5.29 43.89
CA LEU A 610 -8.51 5.16 42.43
C LEU A 610 -8.62 3.70 41.99
N GLU A 611 -7.87 2.79 42.59
CA GLU A 611 -7.96 1.37 42.24
C GLU A 611 -9.34 0.78 42.52
N LYS A 612 -10.07 1.28 43.53
CA LYS A 612 -11.44 0.84 43.80
C LYS A 612 -12.38 1.35 42.71
N MET A 613 -12.22 2.62 42.30
CA MET A 613 -12.99 3.24 41.20
C MET A 613 -12.78 2.60 39.82
N LEU A 614 -11.70 1.82 39.65
CA LEU A 614 -11.41 1.08 38.42
C LEU A 614 -11.91 -0.36 38.48
N TYR A 615 -12.25 -0.87 39.67
CA TYR A 615 -12.65 -2.26 39.89
C TYR A 615 -14.15 -2.46 39.70
N HIS A 616 -14.63 -2.08 38.50
CA HIS A 616 -16.02 -2.19 38.09
C HIS A 616 -16.18 -2.60 36.62
N TRP A 617 -17.22 -3.36 36.30
CA TRP A 617 -17.66 -3.56 34.92
C TRP A 617 -18.75 -2.56 34.52
N ILE A 618 -18.85 -2.30 33.22
CA ILE A 618 -19.80 -1.32 32.66
C ILE A 618 -21.25 -1.79 32.87
N THR A 619 -21.51 -3.10 32.74
CA THR A 619 -22.83 -3.68 32.91
C THR A 619 -23.10 -4.04 34.38
N PRO A 620 -24.27 -3.67 34.94
CA PRO A 620 -24.60 -3.93 36.34
C PRO A 620 -24.55 -5.41 36.72
N GLU A 621 -24.95 -6.31 35.81
CA GLU A 621 -24.95 -7.75 36.04
C GLU A 621 -23.52 -8.30 36.18
N ASN A 622 -22.63 -7.99 35.23
CA ASN A 622 -21.24 -8.43 35.28
C ASN A 622 -20.53 -7.79 36.48
N ASP A 623 -20.81 -6.51 36.78
CA ASP A 623 -20.23 -5.86 37.96
C ASP A 623 -20.69 -6.53 39.25
N GLN A 624 -21.95 -6.95 39.33
CA GLN A 624 -22.44 -7.68 40.49
C GLN A 624 -21.70 -9.01 40.68
N GLU A 625 -21.37 -9.73 39.61
CA GLU A 625 -20.56 -10.95 39.65
C GLU A 625 -19.11 -10.65 40.09
N LEU A 626 -18.53 -9.53 39.60
CA LEU A 626 -17.22 -9.05 40.02
C LEU A 626 -17.19 -8.72 41.52
N GLN A 627 -18.19 -7.98 42.01
CA GLN A 627 -18.28 -7.60 43.42
C GLN A 627 -18.67 -8.78 44.34
N SER A 628 -19.37 -9.81 43.85
CA SER A 628 -19.67 -11.03 44.61
C SER A 628 -18.50 -12.01 44.69
N GLY A 629 -17.48 -11.82 43.84
CA GLY A 629 -16.33 -12.71 43.69
C GLY A 629 -16.64 -13.97 42.88
N GLU A 630 -17.68 -13.92 42.04
CA GLU A 630 -18.11 -15.01 41.16
C GLU A 630 -17.56 -14.86 39.73
N ASP A 631 -16.99 -13.70 39.41
CA ASP A 631 -16.38 -13.40 38.12
C ASP A 631 -15.01 -14.09 37.92
N GLU A 632 -14.88 -14.79 36.80
CA GLU A 632 -13.65 -15.51 36.41
C GLU A 632 -12.53 -14.56 35.95
N GLU A 633 -12.86 -13.34 35.50
CA GLU A 633 -11.89 -12.32 35.02
C GLU A 633 -11.43 -11.34 36.12
N ALA A 634 -11.99 -11.45 37.32
CA ALA A 634 -11.67 -10.59 38.47
C ALA A 634 -10.16 -10.44 38.74
N ASP A 635 -9.45 -11.57 38.65
CA ASP A 635 -8.00 -11.65 38.86
C ASP A 635 -7.21 -10.93 37.75
N GLU A 636 -7.65 -11.00 36.49
CA GLU A 636 -7.02 -10.28 35.37
C GLU A 636 -7.23 -8.77 35.48
N LYS A 637 -8.45 -8.36 35.82
CA LYS A 637 -8.79 -6.95 36.07
C LYS A 637 -7.95 -6.37 37.21
N MET A 638 -7.79 -7.09 38.32
CA MET A 638 -6.91 -6.65 39.42
C MET A 638 -5.45 -6.53 38.99
N ARG A 639 -4.96 -7.42 38.12
CA ARG A 639 -3.58 -7.37 37.62
C ARG A 639 -3.32 -6.10 36.81
N SER A 640 -4.24 -5.71 35.92
CA SER A 640 -4.07 -4.46 35.16
C SER A 640 -4.16 -3.23 36.07
N ILE A 641 -5.11 -3.20 37.01
CA ILE A 641 -5.26 -2.11 38.00
C ILE A 641 -4.01 -1.98 38.90
N SER A 642 -3.32 -3.08 39.19
CA SER A 642 -2.10 -3.04 40.00
C SER A 642 -1.01 -2.14 39.38
N CYS A 643 -1.03 -1.96 38.05
CA CYS A 643 -0.08 -1.13 37.32
C CYS A 643 -0.40 0.39 37.34
N VAL A 644 -1.45 0.82 38.04
CA VAL A 644 -1.91 2.23 38.02
C VAL A 644 -1.18 3.11 39.04
N ILE A 645 -1.09 2.69 40.30
CA ILE A 645 -0.48 3.49 41.39
C ILE A 645 0.68 2.73 42.03
N VAL A 646 1.78 3.42 42.30
CA VAL A 646 2.93 2.86 43.01
C VAL A 646 2.64 2.79 44.52
N ASP A 647 2.79 1.61 45.12
CA ASP A 647 2.97 1.49 46.59
C ASP A 647 4.42 1.82 46.92
N GLU A 648 4.69 3.07 47.31
CA GLU A 648 6.03 3.55 47.67
C GLU A 648 6.71 2.66 48.72
N THR A 649 5.95 2.16 49.70
CA THR A 649 6.50 1.28 50.73
C THR A 649 6.86 -0.07 50.12
N GLY A 650 6.04 -0.58 49.21
CA GLY A 650 6.28 -1.81 48.46
C GLY A 650 7.48 -1.75 47.54
N LEU A 651 7.59 -0.66 46.79
CA LEU A 651 8.72 -0.42 45.90
C LEU A 651 10.03 -0.26 46.70
N GLU A 652 10.02 0.52 47.79
CA GLU A 652 11.17 0.61 48.69
C GLU A 652 11.59 -0.75 49.27
N ARG A 653 10.61 -1.60 49.64
CA ARG A 653 10.88 -2.96 50.11
C ARG A 653 11.53 -3.80 49.02
N PHE A 654 11.04 -3.71 47.79
CA PHE A 654 11.62 -4.39 46.64
C PHE A 654 13.09 -3.98 46.43
N PHE A 655 13.38 -2.68 46.39
CA PHE A 655 14.74 -2.16 46.24
C PHE A 655 15.66 -2.58 47.40
N LYS A 656 15.17 -2.59 48.65
CA LYS A 656 15.94 -3.10 49.79
C LYS A 656 16.17 -4.62 49.73
N MET A 657 15.29 -5.35 49.04
CA MET A 657 15.36 -6.80 48.95
C MET A 657 16.27 -7.25 47.80
N PHE A 658 16.13 -6.69 46.60
CA PHE A 658 16.88 -7.12 45.42
C PHE A 658 18.13 -6.28 45.15
N GLU A 659 18.22 -5.07 45.72
CA GLU A 659 19.36 -4.15 45.60
C GLU A 659 19.86 -3.95 44.14
N PRO A 660 18.97 -3.68 43.16
CA PRO A 660 19.38 -3.44 41.78
C PRO A 660 20.32 -2.22 41.68
N LYS A 661 21.31 -2.28 40.78
CA LYS A 661 22.19 -1.13 40.54
C LYS A 661 21.41 -0.03 39.82
N LYS A 662 21.54 1.21 40.31
CA LYS A 662 20.73 2.34 39.83
C LYS A 662 20.94 2.67 38.35
N ASP A 663 22.13 2.44 37.82
CA ASP A 663 22.54 2.68 36.43
C ASP A 663 22.18 1.52 35.48
N GLU A 664 21.79 0.37 36.01
CA GLU A 664 21.42 -0.83 35.24
C GLU A 664 19.92 -1.16 35.35
N TYR A 665 19.17 -0.44 36.19
CA TYR A 665 17.73 -0.63 36.38
C TYR A 665 16.92 0.17 35.35
N ILE A 666 16.16 -0.54 34.53
CA ILE A 666 15.17 0.05 33.63
C ILE A 666 13.82 0.07 34.35
N ALA A 667 13.29 1.27 34.54
CA ALA A 667 11.96 1.47 35.10
C ALA A 667 10.93 1.49 33.96
N ASN A 668 9.85 0.74 34.14
CA ASN A 668 8.60 0.86 33.39
C ASN A 668 8.57 0.54 31.88
N SER A 669 9.63 0.65 31.06
CA SER A 669 9.48 0.60 29.58
C SER A 669 10.15 -0.59 28.87
N PRO A 670 9.37 -1.52 28.26
CA PRO A 670 8.00 -1.83 28.66
C PRO A 670 7.94 -2.50 30.03
N PHE A 671 9.06 -2.96 30.60
CA PHE A 671 9.06 -3.77 31.82
C PHE A 671 10.12 -3.26 32.80
N CYS A 672 9.95 -3.59 34.08
CA CYS A 672 10.99 -3.37 35.06
C CYS A 672 12.05 -4.46 34.91
N GLU A 673 13.28 -4.09 34.61
CA GLU A 673 14.36 -5.06 34.42
C GLU A 673 15.71 -4.58 34.96
N PHE A 674 16.53 -5.55 35.37
CA PHE A 674 17.91 -5.31 35.80
C PHE A 674 18.72 -6.61 35.83
N PRO A 675 20.05 -6.53 35.64
CA PRO A 675 20.95 -7.65 35.88
C PRO A 675 20.93 -8.09 37.35
N TYR A 676 20.81 -9.38 37.60
CA TYR A 676 20.85 -9.99 38.93
C TYR A 676 21.99 -11.01 39.03
N ALA A 677 22.75 -10.95 40.13
CA ALA A 677 23.93 -11.79 40.33
C ALA A 677 23.79 -12.71 41.54
N VAL A 678 24.08 -14.00 41.33
CA VAL A 678 24.16 -15.02 42.38
C VAL A 678 25.52 -15.70 42.26
N ASN A 679 26.38 -15.55 43.27
CA ASN A 679 27.79 -15.96 43.24
C ASN A 679 28.55 -15.35 42.03
N ASN A 680 29.01 -16.18 41.09
CA ASN A 680 29.71 -15.78 39.87
C ASN A 680 28.80 -15.79 38.62
N HIS A 681 27.50 -16.07 38.77
CA HIS A 681 26.54 -16.14 37.66
C HIS A 681 25.68 -14.87 37.62
N THR A 682 25.50 -14.29 36.44
CA THR A 682 24.67 -13.08 36.22
C THR A 682 23.64 -13.38 35.15
N PHE A 683 22.38 -13.00 35.40
CA PHE A 683 21.25 -13.18 34.48
C PHE A 683 20.32 -11.97 34.56
N ASN A 684 19.46 -11.77 33.56
CA ASN A 684 18.48 -10.68 33.58
C ASN A 684 17.27 -11.06 34.45
N LEU A 685 16.78 -10.13 35.27
CA LEU A 685 15.55 -10.32 36.04
C LEU A 685 14.50 -9.33 35.54
N VAL A 686 13.54 -9.84 34.77
CA VAL A 686 12.50 -9.06 34.09
C VAL A 686 11.17 -9.25 34.80
N PHE A 687 10.59 -8.19 35.33
CA PHE A 687 9.22 -8.18 35.82
C PHE A 687 8.34 -7.58 34.73
N ARG A 688 7.46 -8.39 34.12
CA ARG A 688 6.58 -7.98 33.00
C ARG A 688 5.42 -7.08 33.47
N MET A 689 5.79 -5.97 34.07
CA MET A 689 4.96 -4.93 34.66
C MET A 689 5.80 -3.67 34.89
N ASN A 690 5.13 -2.55 35.13
CA ASN A 690 5.76 -1.32 35.58
C ASN A 690 6.03 -1.33 37.10
N GLU A 691 6.62 -0.26 37.63
CA GLU A 691 6.96 -0.11 39.06
C GLU A 691 5.71 -0.18 39.95
N ALA A 692 4.55 0.25 39.46
CA ALA A 692 3.29 0.13 40.17
C ALA A 692 2.91 -1.34 40.39
N GLY A 693 2.90 -2.15 39.34
CA GLY A 693 2.67 -3.59 39.47
C GLY A 693 3.72 -4.28 40.36
N LEU A 694 5.00 -3.92 40.16
CA LEU A 694 6.13 -4.46 40.92
C LEU A 694 6.00 -4.18 42.42
N SER A 695 5.60 -2.96 42.78
CA SER A 695 5.47 -2.52 44.17
C SER A 695 4.42 -3.30 44.96
N LYS A 696 3.43 -3.88 44.27
CA LYS A 696 2.28 -4.58 44.86
C LYS A 696 2.44 -6.10 44.92
N LEU A 697 3.57 -6.65 44.48
CA LEU A 697 3.84 -8.08 44.58
C LEU A 697 3.87 -8.55 46.06
N PRO A 698 3.31 -9.74 46.39
CA PRO A 698 3.23 -10.19 47.77
C PRO A 698 4.62 -10.36 48.41
N ILE A 699 4.79 -9.82 49.63
CA ILE A 699 6.11 -9.80 50.30
C ILE A 699 6.66 -11.19 50.60
N ASP A 700 5.82 -12.10 51.11
CA ASP A 700 6.23 -13.47 51.44
C ASP A 700 6.61 -14.24 50.17
N TRP A 701 5.96 -13.92 49.05
CA TRP A 701 6.27 -14.49 47.74
C TRP A 701 7.60 -13.95 47.20
N LEU A 702 7.84 -12.63 47.26
CA LEU A 702 9.12 -12.04 46.85
C LEU A 702 10.30 -12.58 47.67
N GLN A 703 10.11 -12.78 48.97
CA GLN A 703 11.12 -13.41 49.82
C GLN A 703 11.42 -14.84 49.37
N ASN A 704 10.37 -15.63 49.09
CA ASN A 704 10.51 -16.99 48.57
C ASN A 704 11.19 -17.02 47.20
N LEU A 705 10.81 -16.12 46.28
CA LEU A 705 11.46 -15.96 44.98
C LEU A 705 12.96 -15.68 45.16
N LYS A 706 13.31 -14.72 46.01
CA LYS A 706 14.71 -14.40 46.30
C LYS A 706 15.46 -15.60 46.88
N GLU A 707 14.88 -16.30 47.85
CA GLU A 707 15.48 -17.50 48.44
C GLU A 707 15.72 -18.60 47.39
N LYS A 708 14.78 -18.80 46.45
CA LYS A 708 14.93 -19.75 45.34
C LYS A 708 15.99 -19.32 44.34
N LEU A 709 16.02 -18.04 43.95
CA LEU A 709 17.08 -17.50 43.09
C LEU A 709 18.47 -17.71 43.72
N GLN A 710 18.57 -17.56 45.05
CA GLN A 710 19.82 -17.75 45.81
C GLN A 710 20.16 -19.22 46.12
N SER A 711 19.25 -20.15 45.89
CA SER A 711 19.42 -21.58 46.25
C SER A 711 20.33 -22.36 45.30
N GLU A 712 20.79 -21.74 44.21
CA GLU A 712 21.55 -22.34 43.11
C GLU A 712 20.77 -23.38 42.27
N GLN A 713 19.58 -23.80 42.72
CA GLN A 713 18.78 -24.83 42.05
C GLN A 713 18.36 -24.45 40.62
N TRP A 714 18.19 -23.16 40.34
CA TRP A 714 17.78 -22.65 39.04
C TRP A 714 18.93 -22.17 38.16
N LEU A 715 20.17 -22.14 38.66
CA LEU A 715 21.28 -21.60 37.87
C LEU A 715 21.60 -22.49 36.67
N ASN A 716 21.43 -23.81 36.83
CA ASN A 716 21.74 -24.78 35.81
C ASN A 716 20.59 -25.78 35.69
N ARG A 717 20.19 -26.10 34.46
CA ARG A 717 19.16 -27.09 34.18
C ARG A 717 19.60 -28.05 33.08
N LYS A 718 19.28 -29.33 33.25
CA LYS A 718 19.52 -30.32 32.20
C LYS A 718 18.46 -30.19 31.11
N TYR A 719 18.91 -30.07 29.87
CA TYR A 719 18.09 -30.20 28.68
C TYR A 719 17.71 -31.68 28.47
N PRO A 720 16.61 -32.00 27.74
CA PRO A 720 16.15 -33.38 27.54
C PRO A 720 17.20 -34.37 27.03
N ASP A 721 18.17 -33.93 26.24
CA ASP A 721 19.29 -34.75 25.73
C ASP A 721 20.46 -34.95 26.74
N GLY A 722 20.42 -34.26 27.89
CA GLY A 722 21.44 -34.33 28.94
C GLY A 722 22.51 -33.23 28.92
N ARG A 723 22.49 -32.29 27.96
CA ARG A 723 23.29 -31.04 28.01
C ARG A 723 22.88 -30.17 29.19
N ASN A 724 23.80 -29.37 29.70
CA ASN A 724 23.50 -28.35 30.71
C ASN A 724 23.04 -27.07 30.00
N GLY A 725 22.09 -26.34 30.58
CA GLY A 725 21.84 -24.95 30.26
C GLY A 725 22.02 -24.08 31.49
N ASP A 726 22.66 -22.93 31.28
CA ASP A 726 22.91 -21.89 32.26
C ASP A 726 21.79 -20.84 32.20
N LEU A 727 21.29 -20.41 33.35
CA LEU A 727 20.19 -19.45 33.44
C LEU A 727 20.60 -18.09 32.83
N TYR A 728 19.88 -17.63 31.82
CA TYR A 728 20.13 -16.35 31.13
C TYR A 728 19.15 -15.26 31.57
N GLU A 729 17.88 -15.61 31.76
CA GLU A 729 16.83 -14.66 32.16
C GLU A 729 15.79 -15.32 33.06
N VAL A 730 15.29 -14.54 34.02
CA VAL A 730 14.13 -14.87 34.83
C VAL A 730 13.07 -13.83 34.56
N MET A 731 11.94 -14.27 34.02
CA MET A 731 10.79 -13.43 33.72
C MET A 731 9.70 -13.67 34.75
N VAL A 732 9.17 -12.63 35.37
CA VAL A 732 8.05 -12.70 36.31
C VAL A 732 6.84 -12.00 35.71
N LYS A 733 5.73 -12.72 35.55
CA LYS A 733 4.45 -12.13 35.10
C LYS A 733 3.65 -11.55 36.26
N LEU A 734 2.65 -10.74 35.95
CA LEU A 734 1.68 -10.20 36.92
C LEU A 734 0.90 -11.29 37.68
N ASN A 735 0.69 -12.46 37.08
CA ASN A 735 0.06 -13.62 37.74
C ASN A 735 1.05 -14.46 38.56
N LEU A 736 2.28 -13.95 38.78
CA LEU A 736 3.35 -14.60 39.53
C LEU A 736 3.92 -15.87 38.88
N GLU A 737 3.54 -16.19 37.63
CA GLU A 737 4.27 -17.19 36.86
C GLU A 737 5.70 -16.73 36.62
N ILE A 738 6.61 -17.70 36.73
CA ILE A 738 8.04 -17.48 36.57
C ILE A 738 8.50 -18.21 35.32
N GLY A 739 8.91 -17.47 34.30
CA GLY A 739 9.64 -18.01 33.16
C GLY A 739 11.13 -18.08 33.50
N LEU A 740 11.71 -19.27 33.49
CA LEU A 740 13.15 -19.46 33.57
C LEU A 740 13.68 -19.73 32.18
N PHE A 741 14.53 -18.86 31.67
CA PHE A 741 15.15 -18.95 30.35
C PHE A 741 16.61 -19.32 30.53
N TYR A 742 17.00 -20.44 29.95
CA TYR A 742 18.33 -21.02 30.03
C TYR A 742 18.98 -20.96 28.66
N GLN A 743 20.27 -20.67 28.62
CA GLN A 743 21.14 -20.82 27.47
C GLN A 743 21.88 -22.16 27.59
N LEU A 744 21.79 -23.02 26.59
CA LEU A 744 22.53 -24.30 26.57
C LEU A 744 24.06 -24.07 26.57
N GLU A 745 24.81 -24.74 27.45
CA GLU A 745 26.28 -24.63 27.56
C GLU A 745 26.94 -24.78 26.18
N ASP A 746 27.87 -23.89 25.85
CA ASP A 746 28.62 -23.84 24.58
C ASP A 746 27.74 -23.69 23.31
N THR A 747 26.50 -23.24 23.48
CA THR A 747 25.60 -22.77 22.43
C THR A 747 24.93 -21.48 22.95
N ASP A 748 24.07 -20.87 22.17
CA ASP A 748 23.03 -19.93 22.54
C ASP A 748 21.64 -20.53 22.31
N HIS A 749 21.46 -21.85 22.13
CA HIS A 749 20.11 -22.38 22.04
C HIS A 749 19.48 -22.10 23.40
N TYR A 750 18.37 -21.37 23.43
CA TYR A 750 17.68 -21.13 24.68
C TYR A 750 16.57 -22.15 24.87
N PHE A 751 16.22 -22.38 26.11
CA PHE A 751 14.99 -23.07 26.45
C PHE A 751 14.39 -22.42 27.67
N ARG A 752 13.07 -22.48 27.75
CA ARG A 752 12.33 -21.95 28.87
C ARG A 752 11.53 -23.01 29.57
N VAL A 753 11.28 -22.76 30.84
CA VAL A 753 10.32 -23.51 31.64
C VAL A 753 9.47 -22.51 32.37
N ILE A 754 8.16 -22.75 32.43
CA ILE A 754 7.25 -21.90 33.19
C ILE A 754 6.93 -22.57 34.52
N LEU A 755 7.12 -21.84 35.60
CA LEU A 755 6.79 -22.29 36.94
C LEU A 755 5.52 -21.60 37.41
N ASN A 756 4.72 -22.37 38.15
CA ASN A 756 3.66 -21.86 39.00
C ASN A 756 4.24 -20.89 40.06
N PRO A 757 3.39 -20.04 40.67
CA PRO A 757 3.82 -19.13 41.74
C PRO A 757 4.51 -19.83 42.92
N ASP A 758 4.19 -21.09 43.21
CA ASP A 758 4.84 -21.86 44.28
C ASP A 758 6.21 -22.46 43.87
N GLY A 759 6.66 -22.21 42.63
CA GLY A 759 7.90 -22.70 42.04
C GLY A 759 7.83 -24.14 41.52
N THR A 760 6.66 -24.77 41.50
CA THR A 760 6.45 -26.03 40.79
C THR A 760 6.38 -25.80 39.29
N GLU A 761 6.89 -26.74 38.52
CA GLU A 761 6.85 -26.66 37.06
C GLU A 761 5.44 -26.90 36.54
N ILE A 762 5.02 -26.09 35.58
CA ILE A 762 3.74 -26.31 34.87
C ILE A 762 3.96 -27.45 33.88
N ASP A 763 3.10 -28.48 33.93
CA ASP A 763 3.20 -29.64 33.03
C ASP A 763 3.14 -29.19 31.56
N GLY A 764 4.11 -29.64 30.77
CA GLY A 764 4.23 -29.26 29.36
C GLY A 764 4.62 -27.79 29.14
N SER A 765 5.14 -27.09 30.15
CA SER A 765 5.65 -25.72 30.00
C SER A 765 7.12 -25.61 29.60
N PHE A 766 7.84 -26.74 29.65
CA PHE A 766 9.14 -26.85 29.01
C PHE A 766 8.92 -26.59 27.54
N ARG A 767 9.31 -25.39 27.12
CA ARG A 767 9.28 -24.92 25.75
C ARG A 767 10.73 -24.63 25.47
N THR A 768 11.33 -25.22 24.45
CA THR A 768 12.60 -24.68 23.98
C THR A 768 12.31 -23.24 23.49
N THR A 769 13.28 -22.32 23.50
CA THR A 769 12.99 -21.01 22.88
C THR A 769 12.92 -21.16 21.37
N GLU A 770 13.31 -22.31 20.84
CA GLU A 770 12.56 -23.04 19.82
C GLU A 770 11.10 -23.28 20.28
N GLY A 771 10.20 -22.31 20.05
CA GLY A 771 8.80 -22.42 20.48
C GLY A 771 8.14 -23.76 20.09
N GLU A 772 7.19 -24.26 20.88
CA GLU A 772 6.42 -25.47 20.49
C GLU A 772 5.46 -25.26 19.31
N ASP A 773 5.45 -24.07 18.72
CA ASP A 773 4.90 -23.81 17.38
C ASP A 773 5.99 -23.40 16.37
N ALA A 774 7.25 -23.33 16.82
CA ALA A 774 8.38 -23.02 15.96
C ALA A 774 8.87 -24.30 15.28
N GLU A 775 8.93 -24.27 13.95
CA GLU A 775 9.44 -25.40 13.19
C GLU A 775 10.93 -25.62 13.52
N MET A 776 11.30 -26.89 13.75
CA MET A 776 12.65 -27.31 14.08
C MET A 776 13.09 -28.54 13.31
N TYR A 777 14.40 -28.69 13.12
CA TYR A 777 14.99 -29.97 12.77
C TYR A 777 14.88 -30.96 13.93
N THR A 778 14.73 -32.23 13.62
CA THR A 778 14.98 -33.30 14.59
C THR A 778 16.46 -33.33 14.99
N GLU A 779 16.78 -33.92 16.14
CA GLU A 779 18.17 -34.04 16.62
C GLU A 779 19.10 -34.70 15.58
N GLU A 780 18.63 -35.75 14.88
CA GLU A 780 19.38 -36.41 13.82
C GLU A 780 19.57 -35.52 12.56
N GLU A 781 18.60 -34.65 12.26
CA GLU A 781 18.67 -33.71 11.14
C GLU A 781 19.60 -32.53 11.48
N MET A 782 19.54 -32.01 12.71
CA MET A 782 20.42 -30.95 13.19
C MET A 782 21.88 -31.44 13.26
N ASP A 783 22.12 -32.68 13.70
CA ASP A 783 23.45 -33.32 13.65
C ASP A 783 23.97 -33.42 12.21
N ALA A 784 23.11 -33.78 11.24
CA ALA A 784 23.49 -33.86 9.83
C ALA A 784 23.86 -32.47 9.27
N ILE A 785 23.07 -31.44 9.60
CA ILE A 785 23.32 -30.05 9.21
C ILE A 785 24.60 -29.52 9.84
N GLY A 786 24.80 -29.72 11.14
CA GLY A 786 26.01 -29.32 11.84
C GLY A 786 27.26 -30.00 11.28
N ALA A 787 27.20 -31.31 11.03
CA ALA A 787 28.30 -32.06 10.40
C ALA A 787 28.60 -31.55 8.98
N HIS A 788 27.57 -31.25 8.19
CA HIS A 788 27.72 -30.65 6.86
C HIS A 788 28.39 -29.29 6.93
N ILE A 789 28.01 -28.44 7.89
CA ILE A 789 28.64 -27.12 8.09
C ILE A 789 30.11 -27.26 8.48
N GLU A 790 30.44 -28.15 9.42
CA GLU A 790 31.82 -28.37 9.85
C GLU A 790 32.72 -28.95 8.74
N GLU A 791 32.19 -29.90 7.96
CA GLU A 791 32.93 -30.56 6.88
C GLU A 791 33.22 -29.61 5.71
N ASN A 792 32.25 -28.76 5.36
CA ASN A 792 32.32 -27.94 4.14
C ASN A 792 32.74 -26.47 4.38
N PHE A 793 32.35 -25.86 5.51
CA PHE A 793 32.65 -24.44 5.79
C PHE A 793 33.68 -24.25 6.89
N GLY A 794 33.75 -25.20 7.81
CA GLY A 794 34.72 -25.26 8.89
C GLY A 794 34.09 -25.21 10.27
N HIS A 795 34.92 -25.48 11.28
CA HIS A 795 34.48 -25.54 12.67
C HIS A 795 33.96 -24.19 13.17
N PHE A 796 32.75 -24.18 13.72
CA PHE A 796 32.09 -23.02 14.33
C PHE A 796 32.08 -23.16 15.86
N PRO A 797 33.07 -22.60 16.57
CA PRO A 797 33.10 -22.68 18.04
C PRO A 797 32.12 -21.72 18.72
N SER A 798 31.43 -20.89 17.95
CA SER A 798 30.49 -19.89 18.41
C SER A 798 29.30 -19.91 17.46
N VAL A 799 28.11 -19.85 18.01
CA VAL A 799 26.86 -19.76 17.28
C VAL A 799 26.13 -18.59 17.93
N LEU A 800 25.42 -17.77 17.14
CA LEU A 800 24.58 -16.66 17.61
C LEU A 800 23.13 -17.12 17.54
N HIS A 801 22.54 -17.49 18.65
CA HIS A 801 21.25 -18.15 18.59
C HIS A 801 20.10 -17.21 18.79
N GLU A 802 18.95 -17.78 18.56
CA GLU A 802 17.69 -17.15 18.77
C GLU A 802 17.22 -17.26 20.22
N LEU A 803 17.36 -16.13 20.93
CA LEU A 803 16.83 -15.90 22.27
C LEU A 803 15.32 -16.20 22.39
N VAL A 804 14.54 -15.90 21.34
CA VAL A 804 13.08 -16.12 21.30
C VAL A 804 12.65 -16.46 19.88
N SER A 805 12.06 -17.63 19.66
CA SER A 805 11.51 -18.06 18.37
C SER A 805 9.99 -18.20 18.49
N THR A 806 9.27 -17.53 17.60
CA THR A 806 7.80 -17.54 17.56
C THR A 806 7.24 -18.44 16.46
N ASP A 807 8.07 -18.81 15.47
CA ASP A 807 7.66 -19.35 14.15
C ASP A 807 8.61 -20.43 13.59
N VAL A 808 9.92 -20.20 13.61
CA VAL A 808 10.99 -21.16 13.30
C VAL A 808 12.20 -20.79 14.13
N HIS A 809 12.96 -21.77 14.59
CA HIS A 809 14.19 -21.47 15.32
C HIS A 809 15.35 -21.31 14.35
N VAL A 810 16.02 -20.16 14.40
CA VAL A 810 17.12 -19.86 13.48
C VAL A 810 18.33 -19.39 14.28
N ASP A 811 19.28 -20.30 14.41
CA ASP A 811 20.60 -19.98 14.91
C ASP A 811 21.52 -19.53 13.81
N ILE A 812 22.58 -18.82 14.17
CA ILE A 812 23.59 -18.35 13.23
C ILE A 812 24.97 -18.89 13.63
N CYS A 813 25.41 -19.98 13.02
CA CYS A 813 26.73 -20.55 13.23
C CYS A 813 27.83 -19.60 12.74
N ALA A 814 28.73 -19.18 13.64
CA ALA A 814 29.82 -18.25 13.34
C ALA A 814 31.16 -18.98 13.21
N ILE A 815 31.58 -19.22 11.96
CA ILE A 815 32.84 -19.91 11.65
C ILE A 815 33.96 -18.86 11.63
N VAL A 816 34.86 -18.96 12.61
CA VAL A 816 35.92 -17.96 12.85
C VAL A 816 37.00 -17.96 11.76
N PRO A 817 37.63 -16.79 11.47
CA PRO A 817 38.72 -16.69 10.52
C PRO A 817 39.90 -17.61 10.84
N THR A 818 40.50 -18.19 9.81
CA THR A 818 41.76 -18.94 9.90
C THR A 818 42.84 -18.26 9.06
N LYS A 819 44.09 -18.71 9.17
CA LYS A 819 45.18 -18.20 8.31
C LYS A 819 44.97 -18.49 6.82
N GLU A 820 44.15 -19.47 6.50
CA GLU A 820 43.84 -19.90 5.13
C GLU A 820 42.53 -19.26 4.63
N ARG A 821 41.62 -18.88 5.54
CA ARG A 821 40.33 -18.24 5.31
C ARG A 821 40.16 -17.03 6.24
N ASP A 822 40.65 -15.86 5.83
CA ASP A 822 40.72 -14.65 6.68
C ASP A 822 39.39 -13.86 6.70
N TYR A 823 38.29 -14.54 7.00
CA TYR A 823 36.95 -13.96 7.14
C TYR A 823 36.06 -14.85 8.02
N TYR A 824 35.03 -14.26 8.64
CA TYR A 824 33.95 -15.00 9.29
C TYR A 824 32.99 -15.55 8.24
N THR A 825 32.43 -16.73 8.46
CA THR A 825 31.23 -17.19 7.74
C THR A 825 30.13 -17.37 8.78
N LEU A 826 29.03 -16.65 8.61
CA LEU A 826 27.82 -16.84 9.38
C LEU A 826 26.87 -17.72 8.58
N VAL A 827 26.34 -18.79 9.16
CA VAL A 827 25.43 -19.74 8.49
C VAL A 827 24.19 -19.89 9.35
N THR A 828 22.98 -19.76 8.77
CA THR A 828 21.76 -20.11 9.49
C THR A 828 21.76 -21.61 9.77
N MET A 829 21.24 -21.99 10.93
CA MET A 829 21.02 -23.37 11.31
C MET A 829 19.65 -23.44 11.95
N GLY A 830 18.70 -24.03 11.24
CA GLY A 830 17.31 -24.16 11.66
C GLY A 830 16.31 -23.47 10.73
N MET A 831 16.74 -22.63 9.78
CA MET A 831 15.83 -22.05 8.77
C MET A 831 15.13 -23.15 7.98
N GLY A 832 15.88 -24.17 7.55
CA GLY A 832 15.33 -25.24 6.74
C GLY A 832 14.53 -26.25 7.55
N ALA A 833 14.29 -26.01 8.84
CA ALA A 833 13.28 -26.71 9.61
C ALA A 833 11.88 -26.49 9.01
N HIS A 834 11.64 -25.30 8.47
CA HIS A 834 10.41 -24.99 7.76
C HIS A 834 10.45 -25.46 6.30
N CYS A 835 9.38 -26.15 5.89
CA CYS A 835 9.16 -26.54 4.50
C CYS A 835 8.52 -25.38 3.73
N MET A 836 9.34 -24.64 2.98
CA MET A 836 8.94 -23.49 2.18
C MET A 836 7.91 -23.86 1.09
N ASN A 837 7.03 -22.92 0.77
CA ASN A 837 5.97 -23.09 -0.23
C ASN A 837 6.52 -22.96 -1.67
N VAL A 838 7.15 -24.04 -2.17
CA VAL A 838 7.73 -24.10 -3.51
C VAL A 838 6.67 -24.50 -4.56
N PRO A 839 6.57 -23.78 -5.70
CA PRO A 839 5.66 -24.14 -6.79
C PRO A 839 5.79 -25.60 -7.24
N GLN A 840 4.66 -26.24 -7.55
CA GLN A 840 4.61 -27.67 -7.85
C GLN A 840 5.48 -28.06 -9.06
N GLU A 841 5.65 -27.13 -10.01
CA GLU A 841 6.50 -27.25 -11.20
C GLU A 841 7.99 -27.41 -10.85
N LEU A 842 8.41 -26.93 -9.68
CA LEU A 842 9.79 -26.99 -9.20
C LEU A 842 10.02 -28.12 -8.19
N SER A 843 9.01 -28.96 -7.95
CA SER A 843 9.09 -30.07 -6.98
C SER A 843 10.21 -31.08 -7.28
N GLU A 844 10.64 -31.21 -8.54
CA GLU A 844 11.75 -32.09 -8.94
C GLU A 844 13.12 -31.62 -8.45
N TYR A 845 13.28 -30.33 -8.13
CA TYR A 845 14.53 -29.71 -7.70
C TYR A 845 14.76 -29.74 -6.18
N LYS A 846 13.79 -30.27 -5.42
CA LYS A 846 13.89 -30.42 -3.94
C LYS A 846 14.26 -29.12 -3.19
N LEU A 847 13.64 -28.01 -3.57
CA LEU A 847 13.96 -26.67 -3.03
C LEU A 847 13.20 -26.31 -1.74
N GLN A 848 12.50 -27.27 -1.14
CA GLN A 848 11.57 -27.00 -0.03
C GLN A 848 12.26 -26.58 1.26
N ARG A 849 13.57 -26.81 1.40
CA ARG A 849 14.32 -26.53 2.62
C ARG A 849 15.64 -25.85 2.27
N ALA A 850 16.00 -24.81 3.01
CA ALA A 850 17.23 -24.06 2.76
C ALA A 850 17.87 -23.49 4.04
N GLU A 851 19.18 -23.32 4.00
CA GLU A 851 19.98 -22.53 4.93
C GLU A 851 20.71 -21.42 4.15
N LEU A 852 21.01 -20.32 4.84
CA LEU A 852 21.60 -19.11 4.29
C LEU A 852 22.94 -18.82 4.96
N LEU A 853 23.93 -18.36 4.21
CA LEU A 853 25.20 -17.93 4.76
C LEU A 853 25.66 -16.57 4.23
N ILE A 854 26.46 -15.87 5.03
CA ILE A 854 27.10 -14.59 4.65
C ILE A 854 28.52 -14.53 5.21
N ASN A 855 29.48 -14.07 4.40
CA ASN A 855 30.86 -13.94 4.84
C ASN A 855 31.18 -12.52 5.29
N LEU A 856 31.77 -12.33 6.46
CA LEU A 856 32.12 -11.02 7.02
C LEU A 856 33.64 -10.87 7.19
N PRO A 857 34.21 -9.66 7.09
CA PRO A 857 35.63 -9.40 7.31
C PRO A 857 36.14 -9.95 8.65
N SER A 858 37.41 -10.37 8.73
CA SER A 858 37.97 -10.93 9.97
C SER A 858 38.08 -9.95 11.13
N ASP A 859 37.90 -8.65 10.88
CA ASP A 859 37.81 -7.59 11.89
C ASP A 859 36.36 -7.19 12.24
N TRP A 860 35.36 -7.89 11.71
CA TRP A 860 33.96 -7.69 12.09
C TRP A 860 33.74 -8.02 13.56
N LYS A 861 33.09 -7.12 14.29
CA LYS A 861 32.89 -7.29 15.73
C LYS A 861 31.62 -8.06 15.98
N LEU A 862 31.75 -9.30 16.45
CA LEU A 862 30.63 -10.19 16.82
C LEU A 862 30.49 -10.36 18.34
N ASP A 863 31.19 -9.55 19.14
CA ASP A 863 31.00 -9.53 20.59
C ASP A 863 29.66 -8.87 20.96
N GLU A 864 29.08 -9.33 22.07
CA GLU A 864 27.76 -8.94 22.58
C GLU A 864 27.57 -7.42 22.67
N GLU A 865 28.59 -6.69 23.13
CA GLU A 865 28.50 -5.22 23.28
C GLU A 865 28.49 -4.51 21.91
N SER A 866 29.26 -5.00 20.94
CA SER A 866 29.24 -4.45 19.59
C SER A 866 27.96 -4.79 18.83
N MET A 867 27.32 -5.92 19.14
CA MET A 867 26.03 -6.33 18.55
C MET A 867 24.83 -5.47 18.97
N LYS A 868 24.98 -4.57 19.95
CA LYS A 868 23.96 -3.54 20.29
C LYS A 868 23.91 -2.38 19.28
N ASP A 869 24.89 -2.29 18.39
CA ASP A 869 24.99 -1.22 17.39
C ASP A 869 24.71 -1.78 15.99
N GLU A 870 23.71 -1.22 15.29
CA GLU A 870 23.27 -1.67 13.96
C GLU A 870 24.40 -1.71 12.93
N LYS A 871 25.45 -0.89 13.10
CA LYS A 871 26.61 -0.91 12.20
C LYS A 871 27.31 -2.27 12.12
N TRP A 872 27.19 -3.09 13.16
CA TRP A 872 27.73 -4.44 13.26
C TRP A 872 26.64 -5.52 13.17
N TYR A 873 25.45 -5.25 13.71
CA TYR A 873 24.37 -6.23 13.84
C TYR A 873 23.60 -6.51 12.54
N TRP A 874 23.58 -5.56 11.59
CA TRP A 874 22.74 -5.66 10.40
C TRP A 874 22.89 -6.97 9.58
N PRO A 875 24.06 -7.64 9.44
CA PRO A 875 24.15 -8.89 8.70
C PRO A 875 23.44 -10.06 9.41
N VAL A 876 23.49 -10.07 10.75
CA VAL A 876 22.79 -11.06 11.58
C VAL A 876 21.28 -10.82 11.49
N ARG A 877 20.86 -9.56 11.59
CA ARG A 877 19.46 -9.14 11.37
C ARG A 877 18.96 -9.53 9.98
N LEU A 878 19.78 -9.33 8.95
CA LEU A 878 19.47 -9.71 7.57
C LEU A 878 19.23 -11.22 7.45
N LEU A 879 20.13 -12.06 7.95
CA LEU A 879 19.93 -13.51 7.94
C LEU A 879 18.65 -13.93 8.67
N LYS A 880 18.41 -13.40 9.87
CA LYS A 880 17.20 -13.72 10.66
C LYS A 880 15.90 -13.25 10.00
N ASN A 881 15.94 -12.13 9.27
CA ASN A 881 14.80 -11.65 8.50
C ASN A 881 14.53 -12.52 7.28
N LEU A 882 15.58 -12.91 6.53
CA LEU A 882 15.46 -13.79 5.37
C LEU A 882 14.94 -15.17 5.76
N ALA A 883 15.43 -15.73 6.87
CA ALA A 883 15.02 -17.05 7.33
C ALA A 883 13.53 -17.16 7.71
N ARG A 884 12.90 -16.03 8.09
CA ARG A 884 11.47 -15.98 8.44
C ARG A 884 10.57 -15.57 7.28
N LEU A 885 11.14 -15.06 6.20
CA LEU A 885 10.37 -14.58 5.05
C LEU A 885 9.46 -15.68 4.47
N PRO A 886 9.91 -16.94 4.28
CA PRO A 886 9.04 -18.03 3.85
C PRO A 886 7.80 -18.24 4.73
N ILE A 887 7.91 -18.02 6.04
CA ILE A 887 6.83 -18.29 7.00
C ILE A 887 5.87 -17.11 7.09
N ARG A 888 6.40 -15.87 7.16
CA ARG A 888 5.58 -14.66 7.29
C ARG A 888 4.68 -14.44 6.07
N TYR A 889 5.14 -14.84 4.89
CA TYR A 889 4.48 -14.57 3.61
C TYR A 889 4.07 -15.84 2.83
N ASP A 890 4.17 -17.02 3.46
CA ASP A 890 3.87 -18.33 2.84
C ASP A 890 4.54 -18.52 1.46
N THR A 891 5.87 -18.33 1.41
CA THR A 891 6.68 -18.28 0.18
C THR A 891 7.96 -19.13 0.27
N TRP A 892 8.91 -18.97 -0.67
CA TRP A 892 10.17 -19.72 -0.71
C TRP A 892 11.37 -18.88 -1.17
N LEU A 893 12.57 -19.32 -0.78
CA LEU A 893 13.85 -18.72 -1.15
C LEU A 893 14.69 -19.70 -1.97
N GLY A 894 15.31 -19.19 -3.04
CA GLY A 894 16.15 -19.98 -3.93
C GLY A 894 17.15 -19.12 -4.68
N TRP A 895 18.03 -19.78 -5.43
CA TRP A 895 19.04 -19.12 -6.25
C TRP A 895 18.43 -18.02 -7.13
N GLY A 896 19.10 -16.87 -7.17
CA GLY A 896 18.69 -15.70 -7.93
C GLY A 896 17.58 -14.86 -7.29
N HIS A 897 17.00 -15.27 -6.15
CA HIS A 897 16.03 -14.43 -5.43
C HIS A 897 16.72 -13.21 -4.82
N THR A 898 16.02 -12.08 -4.78
CA THR A 898 16.51 -10.82 -4.20
C THR A 898 15.52 -10.31 -3.18
N VAL A 899 16.00 -9.81 -2.04
CA VAL A 899 15.17 -9.38 -0.90
C VAL A 899 15.73 -8.08 -0.31
N GLY A 900 14.84 -7.15 0.07
CA GLY A 900 15.14 -5.80 0.59
C GLY A 900 15.04 -4.70 -0.47
N GLY A 901 15.57 -3.49 -0.19
CA GLY A 901 15.75 -2.43 -1.18
C GLY A 901 15.18 -1.04 -0.84
N GLU A 902 14.53 -0.86 0.32
CA GLU A 902 13.89 0.41 0.71
C GLU A 902 14.84 1.35 1.49
N GLU A 903 15.56 0.81 2.48
CA GLU A 903 16.48 1.55 3.34
C GLU A 903 17.86 0.88 3.41
N ASP A 904 18.90 1.68 3.69
CA ASP A 904 20.25 1.17 3.95
C ASP A 904 20.24 0.22 5.17
N PHE A 905 20.98 -0.90 5.11
CA PHE A 905 20.98 -1.87 6.21
C PHE A 905 21.45 -1.30 7.55
N ALA A 906 22.30 -0.26 7.53
CA ALA A 906 22.74 0.53 8.67
C ALA A 906 23.33 1.86 8.19
N GLU A 907 23.46 2.85 9.07
CA GLU A 907 23.98 4.20 8.71
C GLU A 907 25.39 4.18 8.08
N ASN A 908 26.18 3.15 8.35
CA ASN A 908 27.56 3.01 7.87
C ASN A 908 27.70 2.27 6.53
N THR A 909 26.60 1.93 5.85
CA THR A 909 26.60 1.24 4.56
C THR A 909 25.54 1.83 3.64
N LYS A 910 25.74 1.72 2.31
CA LYS A 910 24.69 1.99 1.31
C LYS A 910 24.09 0.72 0.70
N LEU A 911 24.52 -0.44 1.20
CA LEU A 911 23.90 -1.72 0.87
C LEU A 911 22.52 -1.75 1.50
N CYS A 912 21.49 -2.06 0.72
CA CYS A 912 20.08 -1.97 1.14
C CYS A 912 19.26 -3.22 0.78
N SER A 913 19.86 -4.16 0.05
CA SER A 913 19.20 -5.41 -0.38
C SER A 913 20.21 -6.55 -0.47
N SER A 914 19.74 -7.74 -0.81
CA SER A 914 20.59 -8.92 -0.99
C SER A 914 20.10 -9.82 -2.10
N ILE A 915 21.01 -10.55 -2.75
CA ILE A 915 20.73 -11.64 -3.68
C ILE A 915 21.16 -12.98 -3.07
N ILE A 916 20.35 -14.01 -3.30
CA ILE A 916 20.61 -15.39 -2.92
C ILE A 916 21.33 -16.07 -4.08
N ILE A 917 22.53 -16.61 -3.84
CA ILE A 917 23.36 -17.26 -4.86
C ILE A 917 23.88 -18.60 -4.36
N ASN A 918 24.33 -19.45 -5.28
CA ASN A 918 25.01 -20.69 -4.94
C ASN A 918 26.41 -20.35 -4.45
N GLN A 919 27.03 -21.29 -3.77
CA GLN A 919 28.36 -21.05 -3.26
C GLN A 919 29.37 -21.07 -4.40
N GLN A 920 30.29 -20.10 -4.38
CA GLN A 920 31.44 -20.10 -5.28
C GLN A 920 32.60 -20.92 -4.69
N LEU A 921 32.30 -22.10 -4.12
CA LEU A 921 33.31 -23.04 -3.63
C LEU A 921 33.68 -24.04 -4.74
N ALA A 922 34.88 -24.62 -4.66
CA ALA A 922 35.37 -25.55 -5.66
C ALA A 922 34.72 -26.94 -5.61
N ASP A 923 33.85 -27.19 -4.62
CA ASP A 923 33.19 -28.48 -4.38
C ASP A 923 31.67 -28.27 -4.29
N GLU A 924 30.94 -28.73 -5.32
CA GLU A 924 29.47 -28.68 -5.40
C GLU A 924 28.79 -29.53 -4.30
N SER A 925 29.55 -30.36 -3.57
CA SER A 925 29.02 -31.13 -2.44
C SER A 925 28.61 -30.28 -1.24
N ALA A 926 29.04 -29.02 -1.17
CA ALA A 926 28.72 -28.11 -0.07
C ALA A 926 27.34 -27.43 -0.20
N ASP A 927 26.75 -27.42 -1.40
CA ASP A 927 25.49 -26.73 -1.69
C ASP A 927 24.25 -27.48 -1.16
N VAL A 928 24.37 -28.78 -0.88
CA VAL A 928 23.22 -29.61 -0.46
C VAL A 928 23.60 -30.55 0.67
N CYS A 929 22.87 -30.49 1.78
CA CYS A 929 22.90 -31.48 2.85
C CYS A 929 21.75 -32.47 2.71
N VAL A 930 22.05 -33.77 2.71
CA VAL A 930 21.03 -34.83 2.71
C VAL A 930 20.69 -35.21 4.15
N LEU A 931 19.43 -35.01 4.53
CA LEU A 931 18.93 -35.35 5.86
C LEU A 931 18.76 -36.87 6.04
N PRO A 932 18.74 -37.39 7.29
CA PRO A 932 18.54 -38.82 7.57
C PRO A 932 17.24 -39.40 6.98
N ASN A 933 16.22 -38.57 6.81
CA ASN A 933 14.93 -38.93 6.21
C ASN A 933 14.97 -39.01 4.66
N GLY A 934 16.06 -38.58 4.03
CA GLY A 934 16.27 -38.55 2.57
C GLY A 934 15.85 -37.25 1.86
N GLU A 935 15.36 -36.26 2.59
CA GLU A 935 15.12 -34.90 2.11
C GLU A 935 16.43 -34.11 1.98
N GLU A 936 16.41 -33.02 1.22
CA GLU A 936 17.58 -32.21 0.90
C GLU A 936 17.41 -30.78 1.43
N VAL A 937 18.47 -30.23 2.00
CA VAL A 937 18.55 -28.85 2.49
C VAL A 937 19.60 -28.11 1.67
N ASN A 938 19.18 -27.05 0.99
CA ASN A 938 20.02 -26.28 0.08
C ASN A 938 20.73 -25.14 0.83
N PHE A 939 22.03 -24.97 0.64
CA PHE A 939 22.82 -23.91 1.30
C PHE A 939 23.14 -22.79 0.31
N TYR A 940 22.54 -21.61 0.53
CA TYR A 940 22.75 -20.45 -0.31
C TYR A 940 23.58 -19.37 0.37
N HIS A 941 24.36 -18.64 -0.43
CA HIS A 941 25.06 -17.44 0.01
C HIS A 941 24.19 -16.19 -0.23
N VAL A 942 24.02 -15.38 0.80
CA VAL A 942 23.41 -14.05 0.77
C VAL A 942 24.48 -13.01 0.43
N LEU A 943 24.41 -12.42 -0.76
CA LEU A 943 25.30 -11.36 -1.20
C LEU A 943 24.60 -9.99 -1.12
N PRO A 944 25.03 -9.07 -0.23
CA PRO A 944 24.44 -7.73 -0.13
C PRO A 944 24.69 -6.89 -1.38
N LEU A 945 23.67 -6.15 -1.80
CA LEU A 945 23.63 -5.32 -3.00
C LEU A 945 23.38 -3.85 -2.64
N TYR A 946 23.97 -2.97 -3.45
CA TYR A 946 23.52 -1.58 -3.54
C TYR A 946 22.18 -1.51 -4.26
N LYS A 947 21.47 -0.40 -4.08
CA LYS A 947 20.17 -0.16 -4.73
C LYS A 947 20.28 -0.31 -6.25
N GLU A 948 21.31 0.25 -6.86
CA GLU A 948 21.50 0.22 -8.31
C GLU A 948 21.85 -1.20 -8.81
N GLU A 949 22.49 -2.02 -7.98
CA GLU A 949 22.81 -3.42 -8.32
C GLU A 949 21.58 -4.32 -8.24
N LEU A 950 20.70 -4.09 -7.26
CA LEU A 950 19.38 -4.71 -7.22
C LEU A 950 18.56 -4.30 -8.46
N GLU A 951 18.49 -3.01 -8.77
CA GLU A 951 17.82 -2.49 -9.95
C GLU A 951 18.37 -3.15 -11.23
N TYR A 952 19.69 -3.28 -11.36
CA TYR A 952 20.31 -3.98 -12.50
C TYR A 952 19.91 -5.44 -12.59
N LYS A 953 19.87 -6.18 -11.47
CA LYS A 953 19.40 -7.58 -11.48
C LYS A 953 17.94 -7.66 -11.89
N LEU A 954 17.08 -6.80 -11.36
CA LEU A 954 15.65 -6.77 -11.69
C LEU A 954 15.43 -6.47 -13.19
N ASN A 955 16.32 -5.71 -13.81
CA ASN A 955 16.30 -5.35 -15.23
C ASN A 955 16.93 -6.37 -16.18
N ASN A 956 17.71 -7.29 -15.63
CA ASN A 956 18.37 -8.33 -16.41
C ASN A 956 17.96 -9.68 -15.82
N ASN A 957 18.90 -10.42 -15.28
CA ASN A 957 18.66 -11.61 -14.48
C ASN A 957 19.81 -11.78 -13.48
N ALA A 958 19.70 -12.83 -12.66
CA ALA A 958 20.72 -13.13 -11.67
C ALA A 958 22.10 -13.40 -12.32
N ASP A 959 22.15 -14.15 -13.42
CA ASP A 959 23.41 -14.44 -14.13
C ASP A 959 24.09 -13.16 -14.62
N ASP A 960 23.34 -12.26 -15.25
CA ASP A 960 23.86 -11.01 -15.79
C ASP A 960 24.39 -10.07 -14.69
N LEU A 961 23.72 -10.01 -13.53
CA LEU A 961 24.27 -9.28 -12.38
C LEU A 961 25.54 -9.94 -11.88
N LEU A 962 25.55 -11.28 -11.75
CA LEU A 962 26.71 -12.00 -11.23
C LEU A 962 27.93 -11.88 -12.15
N ASP A 963 27.73 -11.77 -13.46
CA ASP A 963 28.78 -11.44 -14.43
C ASP A 963 29.38 -10.05 -14.18
N LYS A 964 28.56 -9.05 -13.79
CA LYS A 964 29.07 -7.72 -13.38
C LYS A 964 29.77 -7.76 -12.02
N MET A 965 29.32 -8.67 -11.16
CA MET A 965 29.85 -8.88 -9.83
C MET A 965 30.99 -9.90 -9.79
N GLU A 966 31.56 -10.32 -10.93
CA GLU A 966 32.65 -11.32 -11.00
C GLU A 966 33.86 -10.94 -10.12
N ASN A 967 34.08 -9.63 -9.90
CA ASN A 967 35.15 -9.11 -9.05
C ASN A 967 34.72 -8.71 -7.64
N VAL A 968 33.44 -8.86 -7.30
CA VAL A 968 32.92 -8.61 -5.96
C VAL A 968 33.34 -9.77 -5.07
N SER A 969 33.99 -9.44 -3.97
CA SER A 969 34.34 -10.46 -2.99
C SER A 969 33.07 -11.05 -2.40
N ILE A 970 33.08 -12.37 -2.23
CA ILE A 970 32.08 -13.07 -1.42
C ILE A 970 32.10 -12.62 0.05
N VAL A 971 33.16 -11.93 0.50
CA VAL A 971 33.23 -11.32 1.83
C VAL A 971 32.64 -9.91 1.77
N VAL A 972 31.66 -9.65 2.63
CA VAL A 972 30.96 -8.38 2.71
C VAL A 972 31.93 -7.24 2.98
N ASN A 973 31.84 -6.19 2.18
CA ASN A 973 32.48 -4.92 2.44
C ASN A 973 31.42 -3.81 2.36
N PRO A 974 31.04 -3.19 3.50
CA PRO A 974 30.03 -2.13 3.56
C PRO A 974 30.30 -0.94 2.64
N ASN A 975 31.57 -0.72 2.32
CA ASN A 975 32.06 0.42 1.54
C ASN A 975 32.65 0.00 0.20
N ARG A 976 32.32 -1.19 -0.32
CA ARG A 976 32.80 -1.57 -1.66
C ARG A 976 32.23 -0.61 -2.71
N PRO A 977 32.95 -0.35 -3.81
CA PRO A 977 32.33 0.36 -4.92
C PRO A 977 31.11 -0.41 -5.44
N ASN A 978 30.10 0.33 -5.85
CA ASN A 978 29.02 -0.23 -6.65
C ASN A 978 29.61 -0.70 -7.99
N THR A 979 29.25 -1.90 -8.44
CA THR A 979 29.80 -2.51 -9.67
C THR A 979 29.33 -1.86 -10.97
N LEU A 980 28.33 -0.97 -10.88
CA LEU A 980 27.68 -0.33 -12.01
C LEU A 980 28.06 1.16 -12.17
N THR A 981 28.79 1.73 -11.21
CA THR A 981 29.27 3.12 -11.20
C THR A 981 30.78 3.18 -11.08
#